data_AF-A0A124IWQ3-F1
#
_entry.id   AF-A0A124IWQ3-F1
#
_cell.length_a   1.000
_cell.length_b   1.000
_cell.length_c   1.000
_cell.angle_alpha   90.00
_cell.angle_beta   90.00
_cell.angle_gamma   90.00
#
_symmetry.space_group_name_H-M   'P 1'
#
loop_
_entity.id
_entity.type
_entity.pdbx_description
1 polymer ?
#
loop_
_entity_poly.entity_id
_entity_poly.type
_entity_poly.pdbx_seq_one_letter_code
_entity_poly.pdbx_strand_id
1 'polypeptide(L)'
;MAMDRTRVAVEIYGTSYKLVGSSSEYMKQVARYVDEHMHAISKSHSRLDTPRIAVLAAVHMAEQAIQVQDFKNELNMLTGERTELRVEVSRLLEVQRERQEEYERLRESAKAEAARLVAEAEEERKRHLDNLEQERKAHAEQLQQAEQAAAAAREMLAEELQAREAELQELRKVYEQEQAVSRDGHRQELAALDEARIQQLDELRAAHAEELNNLRETLLQEKAETLSQLEQELAQTRESLGGEVVEIRTVLSKELADTKAALEKELSGEREALQKEQAKNKELRQSQGTQEHRHKQQLQELDKQLNELRGGTGQLQSRLRAAEAGLKSERDARQSLQAEYEAAVARGEKLAEEQRTSAEQLALLNGQLEELHQRYDETQNDAAGLRDALQSAEERLSRSGEELQSATELAELVNAELEELRQRHEQEQRDSAGLRQQFEQAGQEAAELRSLLQEKEAALGEARRELQSSAELQTLLSDELEELRQRNEQAGSEAAELRSELGRAGAEQSRLQDELARTEAEARNWQELADKHMADIGELEMSLLEAEERADSLQRGIEALRSQALEMQQKLEREAGLRSEAELESSAQREDAAEVRKQLAALRSRYEDLIAQYDDLLQDKEQLEERYNLLEAETEETARRFEELSEAAREAAAAAAGQEEAIREARETEASWKQQYEELRQREAQWSGTEAALREEIEIWQQEAGEAEAQTKALSEKQREAQQQLDEIGEHFELAQSQLRLMQAQFELREGELDKLAKEHRELQAEYAKLQNEYNEWIQLIEQDS
;
A
#
# COMPACT_ATOMS: atom_id res chain seq x y z
N MET A 1 -113.74 34.63 -39.11
CA MET A 1 -114.31 34.04 -40.34
C MET A 1 -115.82 33.91 -40.16
N ALA A 2 -116.61 34.47 -41.08
CA ALA A 2 -118.07 34.34 -41.06
C ALA A 2 -118.42 32.87 -41.35
N MET A 3 -118.95 32.15 -40.35
CA MET A 3 -119.39 30.76 -40.53
C MET A 3 -120.72 30.76 -41.29
N ASP A 4 -120.76 30.10 -42.45
CA ASP A 4 -121.98 29.90 -43.23
C ASP A 4 -122.99 29.08 -42.42
N ARG A 5 -124.06 29.75 -42.01
CA ARG A 5 -125.13 29.18 -41.18
C ARG A 5 -126.04 28.34 -42.06
N THR A 6 -125.82 27.03 -42.07
CA THR A 6 -126.64 26.09 -42.85
C THR A 6 -127.80 25.58 -41.99
N ARG A 7 -129.03 25.60 -42.52
CA ARG A 7 -130.23 25.04 -41.85
C ARG A 7 -130.32 23.55 -42.17
N VAL A 8 -130.32 22.72 -41.14
CA VAL A 8 -130.34 21.25 -41.28
C VAL A 8 -131.50 20.71 -40.45
N ALA A 9 -132.32 19.85 -41.07
CA ALA A 9 -133.35 19.11 -40.36
C ALA A 9 -132.72 17.84 -39.77
N VAL A 10 -132.86 17.66 -38.45
CA VAL A 10 -132.35 16.51 -37.70
C VAL A 10 -133.46 15.96 -36.81
N GLU A 11 -133.37 14.69 -36.45
CA GLU A 11 -134.33 14.01 -35.57
C GLU A 11 -133.65 13.68 -34.24
N ILE A 12 -134.28 14.06 -33.13
CA ILE A 12 -133.79 13.81 -31.76
C ILE A 12 -134.97 13.33 -30.94
N TYR A 13 -134.86 12.14 -30.37
CA TYR A 13 -135.84 11.48 -29.50
C TYR A 13 -137.25 11.44 -30.11
N GLY A 14 -137.34 11.10 -31.40
CA GLY A 14 -138.59 11.00 -32.15
C GLY A 14 -139.22 12.35 -32.54
N THR A 15 -138.55 13.47 -32.32
CA THR A 15 -139.00 14.82 -32.73
C THR A 15 -138.04 15.43 -33.75
N SER A 16 -138.59 15.96 -34.86
CA SER A 16 -137.78 16.61 -35.90
C SER A 16 -137.56 18.10 -35.59
N TYR A 17 -136.30 18.52 -35.48
CA TYR A 17 -135.87 19.88 -35.24
C TYR A 17 -135.12 20.46 -36.45
N LYS A 18 -135.33 21.75 -36.75
CA LYS A 18 -134.56 22.50 -37.75
C LYS A 18 -133.48 23.31 -37.04
N LEU A 19 -132.27 22.78 -36.98
CA LEU A 19 -131.13 23.42 -36.32
C LEU A 19 -130.29 24.22 -37.32
N VAL A 20 -129.65 25.28 -36.82
CA VAL A 20 -128.70 26.09 -37.59
C VAL A 20 -127.32 25.85 -37.02
N GLY A 21 -126.37 25.44 -37.86
CA GLY A 21 -125.00 25.22 -37.42
C GLY A 21 -123.98 25.41 -38.54
N SER A 22 -122.70 25.28 -38.15
CA SER A 22 -121.54 25.63 -38.97
C SER A 22 -121.18 24.58 -40.03
N SER A 23 -121.59 23.32 -39.84
CA SER A 23 -121.39 22.22 -40.78
C SER A 23 -122.55 21.23 -40.70
N SER A 24 -123.09 20.80 -41.85
CA SER A 24 -124.24 19.90 -41.87
C SER A 24 -123.91 18.50 -41.34
N GLU A 25 -122.70 18.00 -41.57
CA GLU A 25 -122.24 16.69 -41.08
C GLU A 25 -122.05 16.74 -39.56
N TYR A 26 -121.35 17.77 -39.07
CA TYR A 26 -121.08 17.95 -37.63
C TYR A 26 -122.38 18.08 -36.83
N MET A 27 -123.37 18.83 -37.34
CA MET A 27 -124.67 18.98 -36.66
C MET A 27 -125.47 17.67 -36.61
N LYS A 28 -125.43 16.85 -37.67
CA LYS A 28 -126.05 15.51 -37.65
C LYS A 28 -125.36 14.60 -36.63
N GLN A 29 -124.03 14.68 -36.52
CA GLN A 29 -123.27 13.91 -35.54
C GLN A 29 -123.58 14.34 -34.10
N VAL A 30 -123.63 15.65 -33.83
CA VAL A 30 -124.04 16.18 -32.51
C VAL A 30 -125.48 15.79 -32.19
N ALA A 31 -126.41 15.87 -33.16
CA ALA A 31 -127.80 15.47 -32.96
C ALA A 31 -127.92 13.97 -32.64
N ARG A 32 -127.18 13.12 -33.35
CA ARG A 32 -127.11 11.68 -33.07
C ARG A 32 -126.52 11.40 -31.68
N TYR A 33 -125.50 12.13 -31.28
CA TYR A 33 -124.88 12.00 -29.96
C TYR A 33 -125.86 12.39 -28.83
N VAL A 34 -126.62 13.48 -29.00
CA VAL A 34 -127.68 13.88 -28.07
C VAL A 34 -128.77 12.81 -28.01
N ASP A 35 -129.18 12.28 -29.16
CA ASP A 35 -130.23 11.25 -29.26
C ASP A 35 -129.84 9.94 -28.55
N GLU A 36 -128.61 9.47 -28.78
CA GLU A 36 -128.05 8.28 -28.12
C GLU A 36 -128.03 8.45 -26.59
N HIS A 37 -127.63 9.62 -26.08
CA HIS A 37 -127.60 9.90 -24.64
C HIS A 37 -128.99 10.06 -24.03
N MET A 38 -129.94 10.69 -24.74
CA MET A 38 -131.33 10.74 -24.30
C MET A 38 -131.96 9.34 -24.26
N HIS A 39 -131.68 8.47 -25.23
CA HIS A 39 -132.11 7.06 -25.23
C HIS A 39 -131.43 6.23 -24.12
N ALA A 40 -130.16 6.48 -23.81
CA ALA A 40 -129.44 5.78 -22.73
C ALA A 40 -129.99 6.14 -21.34
N ILE A 41 -130.28 7.43 -21.12
CA ILE A 41 -130.89 7.92 -19.88
C ILE A 41 -132.34 7.43 -19.76
N SER A 42 -133.10 7.40 -20.85
CA SER A 42 -134.49 6.91 -20.80
C SER A 42 -134.58 5.41 -20.50
N LYS A 43 -133.63 4.60 -20.99
CA LYS A 43 -133.53 3.17 -20.64
C LYS A 43 -133.27 2.94 -19.15
N SER A 44 -132.41 3.75 -18.53
CA SER A 44 -132.10 3.63 -17.09
C SER A 44 -133.16 4.28 -16.20
N HIS A 45 -133.88 5.28 -16.70
CA HIS A 45 -134.87 6.05 -15.93
C HIS A 45 -136.21 6.17 -16.69
N SER A 46 -136.95 5.07 -16.79
CA SER A 46 -138.19 4.95 -17.60
C SER A 46 -139.40 5.75 -17.11
N ARG A 47 -139.35 6.31 -15.90
CA ARG A 47 -140.44 7.11 -15.30
C ARG A 47 -140.29 8.62 -15.49
N LEU A 48 -139.23 9.08 -16.16
CA LEU A 48 -138.98 10.50 -16.41
C LEU A 48 -139.66 10.96 -17.72
N ASP A 49 -140.20 12.18 -17.71
CA ASP A 49 -140.75 12.84 -18.88
C ASP A 49 -139.64 13.34 -19.82
N THR A 50 -139.96 13.44 -21.11
CA THR A 50 -139.01 13.84 -22.17
C THR A 50 -138.22 15.13 -21.86
N PRO A 51 -138.81 16.20 -21.28
CA PRO A 51 -138.05 17.38 -20.88
C PRO A 51 -136.98 17.12 -19.81
N ARG A 52 -137.27 16.29 -18.80
CA ARG A 52 -136.29 15.96 -17.76
C ARG A 52 -135.16 15.06 -18.27
N ILE A 53 -135.48 14.13 -19.17
CA ILE A 53 -134.48 13.30 -19.87
C ILE A 53 -133.54 14.19 -20.70
N ALA A 54 -134.09 15.16 -21.43
CA ALA A 54 -133.30 16.11 -22.22
C ALA A 54 -132.36 16.96 -21.35
N VAL A 55 -132.84 17.44 -20.19
CA VAL A 55 -132.01 18.21 -19.24
C VAL A 55 -130.89 17.34 -18.65
N LEU A 56 -131.17 16.11 -18.23
CA LEU A 56 -130.14 15.22 -17.69
C LEU A 56 -129.12 14.81 -18.76
N ALA A 57 -129.56 14.58 -20.00
CA ALA A 57 -128.67 14.36 -21.14
C ALA A 57 -127.77 15.58 -21.38
N ALA A 58 -128.32 16.80 -21.34
CA ALA A 58 -127.54 18.02 -21.47
C ALA A 58 -126.53 18.21 -20.32
N VAL A 59 -126.91 17.87 -19.07
CA VAL A 59 -126.02 17.93 -17.91
C VAL A 59 -124.88 16.92 -18.03
N HIS A 60 -125.16 15.65 -18.37
CA HIS A 60 -124.12 14.63 -18.57
C HIS A 60 -123.18 15.01 -19.72
N MET A 61 -123.72 15.56 -20.82
CA MET A 61 -122.90 16.06 -21.93
C MET A 61 -122.04 17.25 -21.53
N ALA A 62 -122.57 18.17 -20.72
CA ALA A 62 -121.83 19.31 -20.20
C ALA A 62 -120.71 18.86 -19.24
N GLU A 63 -121.00 17.89 -18.36
CA GLU A 63 -120.00 17.29 -17.47
C GLU A 63 -118.88 16.60 -18.25
N GLN A 64 -119.21 15.79 -19.26
CA GLN A 64 -118.21 15.18 -20.15
C GLN A 64 -117.38 16.22 -20.90
N ALA A 65 -118.00 17.31 -21.36
CA ALA A 65 -117.27 18.39 -22.03
C ALA A 65 -116.31 19.11 -21.08
N ILE A 66 -116.72 19.34 -19.82
CA ILE A 66 -115.85 19.92 -18.79
C ILE A 66 -114.69 18.97 -18.48
N GLN A 67 -114.94 17.67 -18.26
CA GLN A 67 -113.89 16.68 -18.02
C GLN A 67 -112.89 16.60 -19.19
N VAL A 68 -113.38 16.58 -20.44
CA VAL A 68 -112.50 16.58 -21.63
C VAL A 68 -111.69 17.87 -21.71
N GLN A 69 -112.26 19.02 -21.34
CA GLN A 69 -111.55 20.29 -21.29
C GLN A 69 -110.47 20.29 -20.20
N ASP A 70 -110.76 19.74 -19.01
CA ASP A 70 -109.81 19.61 -17.91
C ASP A 70 -108.66 18.67 -18.30
N PHE A 71 -108.94 17.50 -18.87
CA PHE A 71 -107.91 16.61 -19.41
C PHE A 71 -107.08 17.24 -20.52
N LYS A 72 -107.69 18.06 -21.39
CA LYS A 72 -106.96 18.78 -22.43
C LYS A 72 -106.04 19.85 -21.84
N ASN A 73 -106.49 20.56 -20.81
CA ASN A 73 -105.67 21.55 -20.10
C ASN A 73 -104.50 20.87 -19.39
N GLU A 74 -104.74 19.76 -18.71
CA GLU A 74 -103.70 18.96 -18.06
C GLU A 74 -102.70 18.39 -19.06
N LEU A 75 -103.17 17.85 -20.19
CA LEU A 75 -102.31 17.37 -21.27
C LEU A 75 -101.45 18.49 -21.86
N ASN A 76 -102.03 19.68 -22.07
CA ASN A 76 -101.29 20.84 -22.56
C ASN A 76 -100.21 21.28 -21.56
N MET A 77 -100.52 21.32 -20.25
CA MET A 77 -99.55 21.61 -19.19
C MET A 77 -98.41 20.61 -19.17
N LEU A 78 -98.72 19.30 -19.15
CA LEU A 78 -97.72 18.23 -19.18
C LEU A 78 -96.87 18.27 -20.45
N THR A 79 -97.45 18.62 -21.60
CA THR A 79 -96.66 18.81 -22.83
C THR A 79 -95.75 20.03 -22.74
N GLY A 80 -96.19 21.12 -22.09
CA GLY A 80 -95.39 22.32 -21.82
C GLY A 80 -94.20 22.01 -20.92
N GLU A 81 -94.44 21.40 -19.76
CA GLU A 81 -93.41 20.96 -18.82
C GLU A 81 -92.43 19.98 -19.49
N ARG A 82 -92.93 19.03 -20.29
CA ARG A 82 -92.08 18.11 -21.04
C ARG A 82 -91.21 18.84 -22.07
N THR A 83 -91.72 19.90 -22.72
CA THR A 83 -90.92 20.69 -23.65
C THR A 83 -89.87 21.53 -22.93
N GLU A 84 -90.20 22.11 -21.78
CA GLU A 84 -89.26 22.87 -20.95
C GLU A 84 -88.15 21.96 -20.40
N LEU A 85 -88.51 20.79 -19.86
CA LEU A 85 -87.54 19.80 -19.40
C LEU A 85 -86.64 19.30 -20.54
N ARG A 86 -87.17 19.13 -21.75
CA ARG A 86 -86.34 18.75 -22.92
C ARG A 86 -85.34 19.84 -23.29
N VAL A 87 -85.74 21.11 -23.23
CA VAL A 87 -84.84 22.25 -23.47
C VAL A 87 -83.77 22.31 -22.39
N GLU A 88 -84.14 22.15 -21.12
CA GLU A 88 -83.19 22.19 -20.01
C GLU A 88 -82.20 21.01 -20.05
N VAL A 89 -82.67 19.79 -20.36
CA VAL A 89 -81.78 18.63 -20.58
C VAL A 89 -80.82 18.89 -21.74
N SER A 90 -81.30 19.48 -22.84
CA SER A 90 -80.44 19.80 -23.99
C SER A 90 -79.36 20.83 -23.61
N ARG A 91 -79.75 21.86 -22.85
CA ARG A 91 -78.83 22.88 -22.33
C ARG A 91 -77.78 22.31 -21.37
N LEU A 92 -78.20 21.41 -20.47
CA LEU A 92 -77.27 20.75 -19.54
C LEU A 92 -76.28 19.85 -20.27
N LEU A 93 -76.71 19.15 -21.32
CA LEU A 93 -75.82 18.34 -22.15
C LEU A 93 -74.81 19.20 -22.92
N GLU A 94 -75.23 20.36 -23.45
CA GLU A 94 -74.31 21.31 -24.10
C GLU A 94 -73.27 21.84 -23.11
N VAL A 95 -73.68 22.25 -21.90
CA VAL A 95 -72.75 22.72 -20.86
C VAL A 95 -71.80 21.61 -20.41
N GLN A 96 -72.27 20.36 -20.30
CA GLN A 96 -71.39 19.23 -20.01
C GLN A 96 -70.38 19.00 -21.13
N ARG A 97 -70.80 19.11 -22.39
CA ARG A 97 -69.93 18.95 -23.55
C ARG A 97 -68.88 20.05 -23.62
N GLU A 98 -69.24 21.31 -23.42
CA GLU A 98 -68.30 22.43 -23.39
C GLU A 98 -67.24 22.24 -22.29
N ARG A 99 -67.67 21.83 -21.09
CA ARG A 99 -66.74 21.49 -20.00
C ARG A 99 -65.81 20.33 -20.37
N GLN A 100 -66.34 19.29 -21.01
CA GLN A 100 -65.51 18.16 -21.47
C GLN A 100 -64.47 18.62 -22.50
N GLU A 101 -64.86 19.43 -23.48
CA GLU A 101 -63.95 19.98 -24.48
C GLU A 101 -62.88 20.90 -23.85
N GLU A 102 -63.23 21.69 -22.83
CA GLU A 102 -62.28 22.50 -22.06
C GLU A 102 -61.29 21.64 -21.27
N TYR A 103 -61.77 20.59 -20.59
CA TYR A 103 -60.91 19.64 -19.88
C TYR A 103 -59.96 18.90 -20.83
N GLU A 104 -60.44 18.50 -22.01
CA GLU A 104 -59.61 17.87 -23.03
C GLU A 104 -58.53 18.81 -23.53
N ARG A 105 -58.86 20.07 -23.83
CA ARG A 105 -57.87 21.08 -24.24
C ARG A 105 -56.81 21.34 -23.18
N LEU A 106 -57.22 21.50 -21.91
CA LEU A 106 -56.29 21.68 -20.80
C LEU A 106 -55.40 20.44 -20.60
N ARG A 107 -55.96 19.24 -20.76
CA ARG A 107 -55.21 17.99 -20.67
C ARG A 107 -54.21 17.86 -21.82
N GLU A 108 -54.57 18.26 -23.03
CA GLU A 108 -53.68 18.26 -24.18
C GLU A 108 -52.57 19.29 -24.06
N SER A 109 -52.86 20.52 -23.59
CA SER A 109 -51.84 21.52 -23.35
C SER A 109 -50.86 21.08 -22.25
N ALA A 110 -51.37 20.53 -21.15
CA ALA A 110 -50.54 20.00 -20.06
C ALA A 110 -49.69 18.80 -20.51
N LYS A 111 -50.24 17.90 -21.34
CA LYS A 111 -49.47 16.80 -21.94
C LYS A 111 -48.36 17.31 -22.87
N ALA A 112 -48.65 18.32 -23.69
CA ALA A 112 -47.67 18.91 -24.59
C ALA A 112 -46.54 19.62 -23.82
N GLU A 113 -46.87 20.32 -22.73
CA GLU A 113 -45.90 20.97 -21.86
C GLU A 113 -45.04 19.95 -21.11
N ALA A 114 -45.66 18.89 -20.56
CA ALA A 114 -44.92 17.79 -19.93
C ALA A 114 -43.98 17.10 -20.93
N ALA A 115 -44.42 16.86 -22.17
CA ALA A 115 -43.59 16.26 -23.21
C ALA A 115 -42.39 17.16 -23.59
N ARG A 116 -42.57 18.49 -23.59
CA ARG A 116 -41.47 19.44 -23.82
C ARG A 116 -40.44 19.40 -22.70
N LEU A 117 -40.89 19.44 -21.44
CA LEU A 117 -39.99 19.38 -20.28
C LEU A 117 -39.21 18.07 -20.22
N VAL A 118 -39.85 16.95 -20.55
CA VAL A 118 -39.16 15.64 -20.64
C VAL A 118 -38.13 15.65 -21.76
N ALA A 119 -38.46 16.18 -22.94
CA ALA A 119 -37.51 16.27 -24.06
C ALA A 119 -36.29 17.17 -23.71
N GLU A 120 -36.53 18.30 -23.05
CA GLU A 120 -35.46 19.21 -22.61
C GLU A 120 -34.55 18.55 -21.57
N ALA A 121 -35.14 17.86 -20.57
CA ALA A 121 -34.38 17.10 -19.58
C ALA A 121 -33.60 15.93 -20.20
N GLU A 122 -34.14 15.26 -21.22
CA GLU A 122 -33.43 14.21 -21.96
C GLU A 122 -32.25 14.77 -22.76
N GLU A 123 -32.38 15.96 -23.37
CA GLU A 123 -31.29 16.64 -24.06
C GLU A 123 -30.18 17.07 -23.09
N GLU A 124 -30.54 17.64 -21.93
CA GLU A 124 -29.57 17.99 -20.89
C GLU A 124 -28.83 16.75 -20.39
N ARG A 125 -29.56 15.66 -20.13
CA ARG A 125 -28.95 14.39 -19.73
C ARG A 125 -27.98 13.85 -20.78
N LYS A 126 -28.32 13.94 -22.07
CA LYS A 126 -27.41 13.55 -23.16
C LYS A 126 -26.14 14.41 -23.16
N ARG A 127 -26.27 15.73 -23.04
CA ARG A 127 -25.12 16.64 -22.96
C ARG A 127 -24.22 16.32 -21.77
N HIS A 128 -24.80 16.00 -20.61
CA HIS A 128 -24.04 15.58 -19.45
C HIS A 128 -23.28 14.26 -19.69
N LEU A 129 -23.92 13.27 -20.32
CA LEU A 129 -23.27 12.01 -20.66
C LEU A 129 -22.14 12.22 -21.67
N ASP A 130 -22.35 13.04 -22.70
CA ASP A 130 -21.33 13.36 -23.70
C ASP A 130 -20.13 14.08 -23.07
N ASN A 131 -20.37 15.01 -22.13
CA ASN A 131 -19.30 15.68 -21.39
C ASN A 131 -18.50 14.70 -20.53
N LEU A 132 -19.19 13.81 -19.80
CA LEU A 132 -18.51 12.77 -19.00
C LEU A 132 -17.70 11.81 -19.88
N GLU A 133 -18.20 11.46 -21.07
CA GLU A 133 -17.43 10.65 -22.02
C GLU A 133 -16.21 11.39 -22.56
N GLN A 134 -16.30 12.70 -22.81
CA GLN A 134 -15.17 13.52 -23.21
C GLN A 134 -14.12 13.64 -22.10
N GLU A 135 -14.54 13.88 -20.86
CA GLU A 135 -13.66 13.91 -19.70
C GLU A 135 -12.96 12.56 -19.49
N ARG A 136 -13.70 11.44 -19.59
CA ARG A 136 -13.11 10.10 -19.51
C ARG A 136 -12.08 9.83 -20.61
N LYS A 137 -12.35 10.28 -21.84
CA LYS A 137 -11.38 10.16 -22.95
C LYS A 137 -10.14 11.01 -22.70
N ALA A 138 -10.30 12.25 -22.26
CA ALA A 138 -9.19 13.13 -21.92
C ALA A 138 -8.32 12.55 -20.78
N HIS A 139 -8.95 12.00 -19.73
CA HIS A 139 -8.23 11.33 -18.66
C HIS A 139 -7.52 10.05 -19.13
N ALA A 140 -8.14 9.26 -20.00
CA ALA A 140 -7.50 8.08 -20.58
C ALA A 140 -6.26 8.45 -21.43
N GLU A 141 -6.34 9.52 -22.22
CA GLU A 141 -5.21 10.04 -23.00
C GLU A 141 -4.10 10.58 -22.09
N GLN A 142 -4.44 11.31 -21.03
CA GLN A 142 -3.46 11.79 -20.04
C GLN A 142 -2.76 10.63 -19.32
N LEU A 143 -3.51 9.59 -18.95
CA LEU A 143 -2.95 8.40 -18.31
C LEU A 143 -1.98 7.68 -19.26
N GLN A 144 -2.37 7.51 -20.52
CA GLN A 144 -1.51 6.88 -21.53
C GLN A 144 -0.22 7.69 -21.76
N GLN A 145 -0.30 9.02 -21.79
CA GLN A 145 0.88 9.88 -21.89
C GLN A 145 1.79 9.76 -20.66
N ALA A 146 1.21 9.72 -19.46
CA ALA A 146 1.95 9.53 -18.21
C ALA A 146 2.63 8.15 -18.16
N GLU A 147 1.96 7.09 -18.61
CA GLU A 147 2.53 5.74 -18.71
C GLU A 147 3.71 5.70 -19.70
N GLN A 148 3.58 6.33 -20.86
CA GLN A 148 4.68 6.44 -21.83
C GLN A 148 5.86 7.24 -21.29
N ALA A 149 5.61 8.36 -20.60
CA ALA A 149 6.66 9.15 -19.97
C ALA A 149 7.35 8.37 -18.85
N ALA A 150 6.60 7.62 -18.04
CA ALA A 150 7.16 6.76 -17.00
C ALA A 150 7.97 5.60 -17.59
N ALA A 151 7.52 5.00 -18.70
CA ALA A 151 8.27 3.97 -19.40
C ALA A 151 9.60 4.52 -19.94
N ALA A 152 9.58 5.68 -20.59
CA ALA A 152 10.79 6.34 -21.08
C ALA A 152 11.75 6.70 -19.93
N ALA A 153 11.24 7.20 -18.81
CA ALA A 153 12.06 7.47 -17.63
C ALA A 153 12.71 6.20 -17.04
N ARG A 154 11.98 5.07 -17.03
CA ARG A 154 12.53 3.78 -16.60
C ARG A 154 13.62 3.27 -17.55
N GLU A 155 13.46 3.44 -18.86
CA GLU A 155 14.48 3.08 -19.84
C GLU A 155 15.75 3.92 -19.64
N MET A 156 15.62 5.25 -19.48
CA MET A 156 16.77 6.12 -19.20
C MET A 156 17.48 5.73 -17.90
N LEU A 157 16.73 5.44 -16.83
CA LEU A 157 17.33 5.01 -15.56
C LEU A 157 18.04 3.66 -15.70
N ALA A 158 17.49 2.73 -16.49
CA ALA A 158 18.12 1.44 -16.75
C ALA A 158 19.44 1.60 -17.53
N GLU A 159 19.49 2.50 -18.51
CA GLU A 159 20.72 2.83 -19.23
C GLU A 159 21.76 3.49 -18.31
N GLU A 160 21.36 4.43 -17.45
CA GLU A 160 22.24 5.04 -16.46
C GLU A 160 22.79 4.01 -15.47
N LEU A 161 21.95 3.08 -15.00
CA LEU A 161 22.38 1.99 -14.12
C LEU A 161 23.38 1.06 -14.81
N GLN A 162 23.13 0.68 -16.07
CA GLN A 162 24.08 -0.12 -16.84
C GLN A 162 25.42 0.60 -17.05
N ALA A 163 25.39 1.91 -17.31
CA ALA A 163 26.61 2.71 -17.40
C ALA A 163 27.38 2.74 -16.08
N ARG A 164 26.68 2.92 -14.94
CA ARG A 164 27.29 2.88 -13.60
C ARG A 164 27.83 1.51 -13.23
N GLU A 165 27.14 0.44 -13.60
CA GLU A 165 27.64 -0.92 -13.41
C GLU A 165 28.92 -1.17 -14.22
N ALA A 166 28.99 -0.67 -15.46
CA ALA A 166 30.20 -0.76 -16.28
C ALA A 166 31.35 0.05 -15.67
N GLU A 167 31.11 1.27 -15.20
CA GLU A 167 32.10 2.08 -14.48
C GLU A 167 32.65 1.36 -13.24
N LEU A 168 31.77 0.76 -12.43
CA LEU A 168 32.16 0.00 -11.24
C LEU A 168 32.96 -1.26 -11.60
N GLN A 169 32.62 -1.93 -12.70
CA GLN A 169 33.40 -3.08 -13.17
C GLN A 169 34.81 -2.68 -13.61
N GLU A 170 34.95 -1.57 -14.34
CA GLU A 170 36.27 -1.06 -14.72
C GLU A 170 37.08 -0.61 -13.50
N LEU A 171 36.46 0.09 -12.54
CA LEU A 171 37.14 0.47 -11.30
C LEU A 171 37.61 -0.77 -10.50
N ARG A 172 36.78 -1.83 -10.43
CA ARG A 172 37.16 -3.10 -9.81
C ARG A 172 38.36 -3.74 -10.51
N LYS A 173 38.38 -3.77 -11.85
CA LYS A 173 39.51 -4.30 -12.62
C LYS A 173 40.79 -3.51 -12.36
N VAL A 174 40.71 -2.19 -12.33
CA VAL A 174 41.85 -1.32 -12.01
C VAL A 174 42.36 -1.61 -10.60
N TYR A 175 41.45 -1.69 -9.62
CA TYR A 175 41.82 -2.00 -8.24
C TYR A 175 42.44 -3.41 -8.09
N GLU A 176 41.90 -4.42 -8.78
CA GLU A 176 42.49 -5.76 -8.81
C GLU A 176 43.89 -5.77 -9.44
N GLN A 177 44.11 -4.98 -10.49
CA GLN A 177 45.44 -4.81 -11.11
C GLN A 177 46.43 -4.14 -10.15
N GLU A 178 46.02 -3.07 -9.46
CA GLU A 178 46.85 -2.40 -8.45
C GLU A 178 47.23 -3.35 -7.30
N GLN A 179 46.25 -4.11 -6.79
CA GLN A 179 46.52 -5.14 -5.78
C GLN A 179 47.45 -6.24 -6.29
N ALA A 180 47.28 -6.68 -7.55
CA ALA A 180 48.16 -7.69 -8.13
C ALA A 180 49.60 -7.17 -8.24
N VAL A 181 49.79 -5.93 -8.70
CA VAL A 181 51.10 -5.27 -8.77
C VAL A 181 51.72 -5.12 -7.38
N SER A 182 50.96 -4.71 -6.36
CA SER A 182 51.43 -4.63 -4.98
C SER A 182 51.84 -6.01 -4.43
N ARG A 183 51.02 -7.05 -4.67
CA ARG A 183 51.33 -8.43 -4.26
C ARG A 183 52.57 -8.98 -4.96
N ASP A 184 52.75 -8.71 -6.24
CA ASP A 184 53.93 -9.09 -6.99
C ASP A 184 55.17 -8.33 -6.51
N GLY A 185 55.02 -7.04 -6.16
CA GLY A 185 56.05 -6.23 -5.51
C GLY A 185 56.50 -6.86 -4.18
N HIS A 186 55.57 -7.13 -3.26
CA HIS A 186 55.88 -7.80 -1.99
C HIS A 186 56.49 -9.19 -2.17
N ARG A 187 56.04 -9.94 -3.19
CA ARG A 187 56.60 -11.26 -3.51
C ARG A 187 58.05 -11.14 -3.98
N GLN A 188 58.37 -10.13 -4.78
CA GLN A 188 59.75 -9.86 -5.22
C GLN A 188 60.63 -9.40 -4.07
N GLU A 189 60.12 -8.54 -3.18
CA GLU A 189 60.83 -8.12 -1.96
C GLU A 189 61.14 -9.31 -1.05
N LEU A 190 60.17 -10.19 -0.80
CA LEU A 190 60.37 -11.40 -0.01
C LEU A 190 61.38 -12.33 -0.67
N ALA A 191 61.31 -12.54 -1.99
CA ALA A 191 62.27 -13.35 -2.71
C ALA A 191 63.70 -12.77 -2.63
N ALA A 192 63.85 -11.45 -2.72
CA ALA A 192 65.14 -10.78 -2.58
C ALA A 192 65.70 -10.89 -1.15
N LEU A 193 64.85 -10.78 -0.13
CA LEU A 193 65.24 -10.99 1.27
C LEU A 193 65.66 -12.44 1.53
N ASP A 194 64.93 -13.41 0.99
CA ASP A 194 65.27 -14.83 1.09
C ASP A 194 66.60 -15.14 0.37
N GLU A 195 66.82 -14.58 -0.82
CA GLU A 195 68.07 -14.74 -1.56
C GLU A 195 69.25 -14.11 -0.81
N ALA A 196 69.08 -12.90 -0.27
CA ALA A 196 70.08 -12.25 0.57
C ALA A 196 70.39 -13.08 1.83
N ARG A 197 69.37 -13.68 2.46
CA ARG A 197 69.57 -14.57 3.63
C ARG A 197 70.29 -15.85 3.26
N ILE A 198 70.01 -16.43 2.09
CA ILE A 198 70.73 -17.60 1.58
C ILE A 198 72.20 -17.25 1.33
N GLN A 199 72.48 -16.10 0.70
CA GLN A 199 73.85 -15.62 0.49
C GLN A 199 74.59 -15.45 1.83
N GLN A 200 73.97 -14.81 2.83
CA GLN A 200 74.55 -14.69 4.17
C GLN A 200 74.83 -16.05 4.83
N LEU A 201 73.91 -17.02 4.69
CA LEU A 201 74.11 -18.37 5.23
C LEU A 201 75.25 -19.11 4.52
N ASP A 202 75.40 -18.94 3.22
CA ASP A 202 76.47 -19.56 2.46
C ASP A 202 77.83 -18.89 2.75
N GLU A 203 77.88 -17.58 2.96
CA GLU A 203 79.06 -16.87 3.45
C GLU A 203 79.48 -17.37 4.85
N LEU A 204 78.53 -17.50 5.78
CA LEU A 204 78.80 -18.05 7.12
C LEU A 204 79.28 -19.51 7.05
N ARG A 205 78.69 -20.32 6.16
CA ARG A 205 79.15 -21.71 5.93
C ARG A 205 80.56 -21.75 5.35
N ALA A 206 80.89 -20.85 4.42
CA ALA A 206 82.22 -20.75 3.86
C ALA A 206 83.24 -20.34 4.93
N ALA A 207 82.91 -19.33 5.75
CA ALA A 207 83.74 -18.90 6.88
C ALA A 207 83.98 -20.05 7.88
N HIS A 208 82.93 -20.77 8.27
CA HIS A 208 83.08 -21.95 9.14
C HIS A 208 83.88 -23.09 8.49
N ALA A 209 83.76 -23.28 7.17
CA ALA A 209 84.56 -24.28 6.46
C ALA A 209 86.05 -23.90 6.44
N GLU A 210 86.38 -22.61 6.27
CA GLU A 210 87.74 -22.10 6.43
C GLU A 210 88.26 -22.27 7.86
N GLU A 211 87.47 -21.92 8.87
CA GLU A 211 87.82 -22.15 10.28
C GLU A 211 88.09 -23.62 10.58
N LEU A 212 87.25 -24.53 10.08
CA LEU A 212 87.45 -25.98 10.22
C LEU A 212 88.70 -26.48 9.49
N ASN A 213 89.01 -25.93 8.31
CA ASN A 213 90.23 -26.28 7.58
C ASN A 213 91.48 -25.78 8.31
N ASN A 214 91.46 -24.54 8.80
CA ASN A 214 92.54 -23.99 9.62
C ASN A 214 92.76 -24.85 10.87
N LEU A 215 91.69 -25.23 11.58
CA LEU A 215 91.79 -26.11 12.75
C LEU A 215 92.31 -27.51 12.39
N ARG A 216 91.94 -28.05 11.23
CA ARG A 216 92.50 -29.32 10.74
C ARG A 216 93.99 -29.20 10.42
N GLU A 217 94.42 -28.10 9.81
CA GLU A 217 95.82 -27.84 9.51
C GLU A 217 96.64 -27.70 10.78
N THR A 218 96.16 -26.96 11.79
CA THR A 218 96.85 -26.86 13.08
C THR A 218 96.93 -28.21 13.78
N LEU A 219 95.85 -28.99 13.81
CA LEU A 219 95.88 -30.34 14.39
C LEU A 219 96.82 -31.30 13.63
N LEU A 220 96.94 -31.16 12.31
CA LEU A 220 97.89 -31.93 11.51
C LEU A 220 99.34 -31.52 11.80
N GLN A 221 99.60 -30.23 11.99
CA GLN A 221 100.91 -29.72 12.40
C GLN A 221 101.28 -30.24 13.81
N GLU A 222 100.40 -30.09 14.79
CA GLU A 222 100.59 -30.62 16.15
C GLU A 222 100.82 -32.14 16.13
N LYS A 223 100.06 -32.89 15.31
CA LYS A 223 100.26 -34.33 15.14
C LYS A 223 101.63 -34.65 14.51
N ALA A 224 102.09 -33.87 13.54
CA ALA A 224 103.39 -34.07 12.92
C ALA A 224 104.54 -33.76 13.90
N GLU A 225 104.40 -32.71 14.70
CA GLU A 225 105.35 -32.35 15.75
C GLU A 225 105.43 -33.44 16.83
N THR A 226 104.29 -33.93 17.33
CA THR A 226 104.24 -35.02 18.31
C THR A 226 104.80 -36.32 17.75
N LEU A 227 104.52 -36.66 16.49
CA LEU A 227 105.14 -37.81 15.83
C LEU A 227 106.66 -37.65 15.71
N SER A 228 107.16 -36.47 15.34
CA SER A 228 108.60 -36.21 15.28
C SER A 228 109.27 -36.31 16.66
N GLN A 229 108.60 -35.84 17.71
CA GLN A 229 109.08 -35.97 19.09
C GLN A 229 109.15 -37.45 19.50
N LEU A 230 108.09 -38.23 19.23
CA LEU A 230 108.06 -39.67 19.51
C LEU A 230 109.10 -40.45 18.70
N GLU A 231 109.33 -40.09 17.44
CA GLU A 231 110.39 -40.69 16.62
C GLU A 231 111.78 -40.39 17.17
N GLN A 232 112.00 -39.18 17.68
CA GLN A 232 113.26 -38.80 18.35
C GLN A 232 113.46 -39.57 19.66
N GLU A 233 112.42 -39.73 20.48
CA GLU A 233 112.44 -40.55 21.68
C GLU A 233 112.70 -42.03 21.36
N LEU A 234 112.07 -42.57 20.31
CA LEU A 234 112.31 -43.93 19.82
C LEU A 234 113.73 -44.12 19.30
N ALA A 235 114.31 -43.11 18.65
CA ALA A 235 115.70 -43.15 18.22
C ALA A 235 116.66 -43.16 19.42
N GLN A 236 116.42 -42.29 20.41
CA GLN A 236 117.21 -42.24 21.65
C GLN A 236 117.15 -43.56 22.43
N THR A 237 115.96 -44.15 22.56
CA THR A 237 115.80 -45.45 23.22
C THR A 237 116.42 -46.60 22.44
N ARG A 238 116.38 -46.57 21.10
CA ARG A 238 117.12 -47.53 20.26
C ARG A 238 118.62 -47.41 20.42
N GLU A 239 119.15 -46.20 20.55
CA GLU A 239 120.57 -45.97 20.76
C GLU A 239 121.02 -46.46 22.15
N SER A 240 120.24 -46.18 23.20
CA SER A 240 120.53 -46.68 24.55
C SER A 240 120.47 -48.21 24.62
N LEU A 241 119.42 -48.83 24.06
CA LEU A 241 119.31 -50.29 23.98
C LEU A 241 120.40 -50.90 23.08
N GLY A 242 120.81 -50.21 22.02
CA GLY A 242 121.95 -50.60 21.20
C GLY A 242 123.26 -50.62 22.00
N GLY A 243 123.46 -49.62 22.86
CA GLY A 243 124.56 -49.57 23.82
C GLY A 243 124.54 -50.77 24.78
N GLU A 244 123.40 -51.02 25.42
CA GLU A 244 123.22 -52.16 26.34
C GLU A 244 123.46 -53.51 25.64
N VAL A 245 122.99 -53.68 24.40
CA VAL A 245 123.22 -54.91 23.62
C VAL A 245 124.70 -55.11 23.27
N VAL A 246 125.44 -54.03 22.97
CA VAL A 246 126.88 -54.12 22.73
C VAL A 246 127.61 -54.51 24.01
N GLU A 247 127.26 -53.93 25.16
CA GLU A 247 127.81 -54.32 26.46
C GLU A 247 127.53 -55.79 26.77
N ILE A 248 126.27 -56.24 26.64
CA ILE A 248 125.88 -57.64 26.84
C ILE A 248 126.66 -58.57 25.88
N ARG A 249 126.82 -58.18 24.61
CA ARG A 249 127.58 -58.97 23.63
C ARG A 249 129.07 -59.06 24.00
N THR A 250 129.67 -57.99 24.53
CA THR A 250 131.08 -58.04 24.98
C THR A 250 131.26 -58.95 26.19
N VAL A 251 130.36 -58.91 27.17
CA VAL A 251 130.40 -59.80 28.34
C VAL A 251 130.21 -61.26 27.93
N LEU A 252 129.18 -61.54 27.12
CA LEU A 252 128.93 -62.89 26.61
C LEU A 252 130.07 -63.41 25.73
N SER A 253 130.73 -62.58 24.93
CA SER A 253 131.89 -63.01 24.13
C SER A 253 133.09 -63.42 24.97
N LYS A 254 133.24 -62.79 26.15
CA LYS A 254 134.28 -63.12 27.12
C LYS A 254 133.97 -64.44 27.84
N GLU A 255 132.72 -64.63 28.26
CA GLU A 255 132.24 -65.89 28.83
C GLU A 255 132.27 -67.06 27.82
N LEU A 256 132.01 -66.80 26.54
CA LEU A 256 132.07 -67.81 25.47
C LEU A 256 133.51 -68.24 25.15
N ALA A 257 134.49 -67.35 25.32
CA ALA A 257 135.91 -67.70 25.20
C ALA A 257 136.37 -68.57 26.38
N ASP A 258 135.98 -68.21 27.61
CA ASP A 258 136.32 -68.97 28.82
C ASP A 258 135.65 -70.35 28.85
N THR A 259 134.40 -70.46 28.35
CA THR A 259 133.69 -71.74 28.21
C THR A 259 134.18 -72.60 27.04
N LYS A 260 134.63 -72.01 25.93
CA LYS A 260 135.29 -72.79 24.84
C LYS A 260 136.59 -73.44 25.29
N ALA A 261 137.40 -72.75 26.10
CA ALA A 261 138.63 -73.33 26.67
C ALA A 261 138.34 -74.49 27.64
N ALA A 262 137.22 -74.45 28.37
CA ALA A 262 136.76 -75.56 29.20
C ALA A 262 136.18 -76.72 28.38
N LEU A 263 135.41 -76.43 27.34
CA LEU A 263 134.79 -77.43 26.47
C LEU A 263 135.77 -78.16 25.55
N GLU A 264 136.90 -77.57 25.12
CA GLU A 264 137.95 -78.32 24.40
C GLU A 264 138.59 -79.42 25.27
N LYS A 265 138.61 -79.21 26.59
CA LYS A 265 139.08 -80.21 27.56
C LYS A 265 138.06 -81.34 27.73
N GLU A 266 136.77 -81.04 27.71
CA GLU A 266 135.67 -82.02 27.88
C GLU A 266 135.28 -82.76 26.56
N LEU A 267 135.38 -82.12 25.39
CA LEU A 267 135.15 -82.73 24.07
C LEU A 267 136.14 -83.84 23.72
N SER A 268 137.33 -83.85 24.36
CA SER A 268 138.24 -84.98 24.26
C SER A 268 137.72 -86.22 25.02
N GLY A 269 136.91 -86.04 26.07
CA GLY A 269 136.28 -87.11 26.85
C GLY A 269 134.91 -87.56 26.33
N GLU A 270 134.09 -86.66 25.77
CA GLU A 270 132.73 -87.02 25.30
C GLU A 270 132.68 -87.66 23.90
N ARG A 271 133.74 -87.52 23.09
CA ARG A 271 133.86 -88.24 21.81
C ARG A 271 133.90 -89.76 21.96
N GLU A 272 134.24 -90.28 23.14
CA GLU A 272 134.14 -91.72 23.45
C GLU A 272 132.72 -92.17 23.85
N ALA A 273 131.81 -91.26 24.23
CA ALA A 273 130.48 -91.59 24.75
C ALA A 273 129.33 -91.49 23.72
N LEU A 274 129.42 -90.56 22.76
CA LEU A 274 128.37 -90.30 21.75
C LEU A 274 128.15 -91.45 20.75
N GLN A 275 129.05 -92.44 20.67
CA GLN A 275 128.79 -93.67 19.92
C GLN A 275 127.66 -94.55 20.52
N LYS A 276 127.17 -94.27 21.75
CA LYS A 276 126.16 -95.11 22.43
C LYS A 276 124.71 -94.62 22.37
N GLU A 277 124.41 -93.35 22.09
CA GLU A 277 123.07 -92.72 22.31
C GLU A 277 122.32 -92.35 21.02
N GLN A 278 122.60 -93.01 19.88
CA GLN A 278 121.78 -92.86 18.67
C GLN A 278 120.48 -93.71 18.68
N ALA A 279 120.11 -94.30 19.82
CA ALA A 279 119.07 -95.33 19.87
C ALA A 279 117.69 -94.88 20.42
N LYS A 280 117.53 -93.71 21.03
CA LYS A 280 116.33 -93.41 21.86
C LYS A 280 115.25 -92.50 21.27
N ASN A 281 115.48 -91.87 20.12
CA ASN A 281 114.62 -90.76 19.66
C ASN A 281 113.43 -91.20 18.77
N LYS A 282 112.52 -92.04 19.28
CA LYS A 282 111.42 -92.59 18.48
C LYS A 282 109.98 -92.42 18.98
N GLU A 283 109.66 -91.87 20.16
CA GLU A 283 108.30 -92.15 20.72
C GLU A 283 107.30 -91.02 21.06
N LEU A 284 107.62 -89.76 21.34
CA LEU A 284 106.59 -88.86 21.91
C LEU A 284 105.89 -87.90 20.91
N ARG A 285 105.20 -88.48 19.92
CA ARG A 285 104.50 -87.74 18.83
C ARG A 285 102.96 -87.90 18.79
N GLN A 286 102.28 -88.21 19.90
CA GLN A 286 100.81 -88.39 19.93
C GLN A 286 100.21 -87.87 21.26
N SER A 287 99.29 -86.87 21.29
CA SER A 287 98.20 -86.76 22.30
C SER A 287 97.22 -85.54 22.33
N GLN A 288 97.16 -84.55 21.41
CA GLN A 288 96.29 -83.37 21.66
C GLN A 288 95.40 -82.91 20.49
N GLY A 289 94.18 -83.47 20.33
CA GLY A 289 93.27 -83.09 19.23
C GLY A 289 91.75 -83.36 19.36
N THR A 290 91.12 -83.50 20.54
CA THR A 290 89.68 -83.89 20.61
C THR A 290 88.85 -83.24 21.73
N GLN A 291 88.50 -81.94 21.65
CA GLN A 291 87.49 -81.34 22.56
C GLN A 291 86.40 -80.45 21.92
N GLU A 292 86.47 -80.11 20.63
CA GLU A 292 85.56 -79.09 20.06
C GLU A 292 84.16 -79.59 19.60
N HIS A 293 83.85 -80.89 19.63
CA HIS A 293 82.65 -81.43 18.95
C HIS A 293 81.36 -81.59 19.82
N ARG A 294 81.31 -81.15 21.07
CA ARG A 294 80.19 -81.50 22.00
C ARG A 294 79.08 -80.45 22.22
N HIS A 295 79.21 -79.21 21.75
CA HIS A 295 78.26 -78.14 22.14
C HIS A 295 77.08 -77.88 21.17
N LYS A 296 76.92 -78.64 20.08
CA LYS A 296 75.93 -78.31 19.03
C LYS A 296 74.60 -79.11 19.06
N GLN A 297 74.42 -80.07 19.95
CA GLN A 297 73.28 -81.02 19.91
C GLN A 297 72.15 -80.81 20.96
N GLN A 298 72.25 -79.85 21.89
CA GLN A 298 71.26 -79.74 22.99
C GLN A 298 70.12 -78.73 22.76
N LEU A 299 70.09 -78.01 21.63
CA LEU A 299 69.12 -76.92 21.39
C LEU A 299 67.85 -77.30 20.60
N GLN A 300 67.71 -78.53 20.10
CA GLN A 300 66.58 -78.92 19.22
C GLN A 300 65.46 -79.74 19.89
N GLU A 301 65.57 -80.12 21.16
CA GLU A 301 64.61 -81.05 21.80
C GLU A 301 63.45 -80.36 22.56
N LEU A 302 63.54 -79.05 22.87
CA LEU A 302 62.58 -78.37 23.78
C LEU A 302 61.32 -77.80 23.11
N ASP A 303 61.27 -77.73 21.78
CA ASP A 303 60.21 -76.98 21.08
C ASP A 303 58.97 -77.84 20.70
N LYS A 304 58.99 -79.15 21.01
CA LYS A 304 57.96 -80.09 20.52
C LYS A 304 56.92 -80.56 21.55
N GLN A 305 57.03 -80.20 22.82
CA GLN A 305 56.18 -80.75 23.90
C GLN A 305 55.02 -79.83 24.36
N LEU A 306 54.84 -78.64 23.78
CA LEU A 306 53.86 -77.65 24.27
C LEU A 306 52.47 -77.66 23.61
N ASN A 307 52.19 -78.53 22.63
CA ASN A 307 51.01 -78.38 21.76
C ASN A 307 49.80 -79.32 22.00
N GLU A 308 49.76 -80.17 23.04
CA GLU A 308 48.69 -81.20 23.16
C GLU A 308 47.68 -81.03 24.31
N LEU A 309 47.70 -79.97 25.13
CA LEU A 309 46.79 -79.81 26.29
C LEU A 309 45.82 -78.61 26.20
N ARG A 310 45.00 -78.49 25.14
CA ARG A 310 44.02 -77.38 24.98
C ARG A 310 42.57 -77.73 24.60
N GLY A 311 42.12 -78.98 24.77
CA GLY A 311 40.80 -79.41 24.27
C GLY A 311 39.58 -79.39 25.22
N GLY A 312 39.74 -79.21 26.54
CA GLY A 312 38.68 -79.50 27.52
C GLY A 312 37.80 -78.33 27.99
N THR A 313 38.15 -77.08 27.69
CA THR A 313 37.59 -75.86 28.33
C THR A 313 36.40 -75.22 27.61
N GLY A 314 35.92 -75.80 26.50
CA GLY A 314 34.91 -75.15 25.63
C GLY A 314 33.45 -75.25 26.08
N GLN A 315 33.04 -76.30 26.79
CA GLN A 315 31.61 -76.54 27.10
C GLN A 315 31.10 -75.79 28.35
N LEU A 316 31.97 -75.37 29.26
CA LEU A 316 31.61 -74.51 30.40
C LEU A 316 31.59 -73.01 30.02
N GLN A 317 32.31 -72.62 28.97
CA GLN A 317 32.31 -71.23 28.47
C GLN A 317 31.05 -70.85 27.69
N SER A 318 30.33 -71.79 27.06
CA SER A 318 29.14 -71.45 26.27
C SER A 318 27.92 -71.11 27.13
N ARG A 319 27.75 -71.77 28.28
CA ARG A 319 26.66 -71.46 29.23
C ARG A 319 26.92 -70.19 30.04
N LEU A 320 28.18 -69.91 30.37
CA LEU A 320 28.58 -68.65 31.01
C LEU A 320 28.34 -67.45 30.07
N ARG A 321 28.72 -67.58 28.78
CA ARG A 321 28.50 -66.54 27.76
C ARG A 321 27.03 -66.21 27.50
N ALA A 322 26.12 -67.19 27.60
CA ALA A 322 24.68 -66.95 27.38
C ALA A 322 24.04 -66.16 28.53
N ALA A 323 24.43 -66.42 29.79
CA ALA A 323 23.97 -65.66 30.95
C ALA A 323 24.63 -64.27 31.03
N GLU A 324 25.91 -64.17 30.65
CA GLU A 324 26.63 -62.90 30.51
C GLU A 324 26.03 -62.02 29.41
N ALA A 325 25.55 -62.60 28.30
CA ALA A 325 24.91 -61.85 27.23
C ALA A 325 23.57 -61.21 27.66
N GLY A 326 22.76 -61.90 28.47
CA GLY A 326 21.48 -61.35 28.98
C GLY A 326 21.68 -60.21 29.98
N LEU A 327 22.64 -60.33 30.91
CA LEU A 327 23.02 -59.26 31.83
C LEU A 327 23.69 -58.08 31.13
N LYS A 328 24.37 -58.33 30.01
CA LYS A 328 24.95 -57.29 29.17
C LYS A 328 23.88 -56.53 28.41
N SER A 329 22.87 -57.20 27.83
CA SER A 329 21.77 -56.50 27.14
C SER A 329 20.92 -55.62 28.08
N GLU A 330 20.68 -56.03 29.33
CA GLU A 330 19.98 -55.18 30.30
C GLU A 330 20.85 -54.03 30.80
N ARG A 331 22.17 -54.23 30.96
CA ARG A 331 23.11 -53.14 31.26
C ARG A 331 23.22 -52.15 30.11
N ASP A 332 23.29 -52.64 28.88
CA ASP A 332 23.39 -51.81 27.67
C ASP A 332 22.10 -51.00 27.48
N ALA A 333 20.92 -51.58 27.76
CA ALA A 333 19.64 -50.86 27.73
C ALA A 333 19.50 -49.81 28.85
N ARG A 334 20.05 -50.10 30.05
CA ARG A 334 20.07 -49.13 31.15
C ARG A 334 21.08 -48.01 30.91
N GLN A 335 22.22 -48.32 30.28
CA GLN A 335 23.21 -47.35 29.84
C GLN A 335 22.68 -46.48 28.68
N SER A 336 21.88 -47.03 27.76
CA SER A 336 21.25 -46.23 26.71
C SER A 336 20.21 -45.28 27.28
N LEU A 337 19.36 -45.72 28.22
CA LEU A 337 18.40 -44.86 28.92
C LEU A 337 19.09 -43.78 29.78
N GLN A 338 20.20 -44.13 30.43
CA GLN A 338 21.00 -43.16 31.19
C GLN A 338 21.68 -42.15 30.26
N ALA A 339 22.21 -42.59 29.10
CA ALA A 339 22.78 -41.71 28.09
C ALA A 339 21.72 -40.80 27.45
N GLU A 340 20.49 -41.29 27.26
CA GLU A 340 19.37 -40.47 26.78
C GLU A 340 18.94 -39.41 27.81
N TYR A 341 18.92 -39.77 29.09
CA TYR A 341 18.66 -38.81 30.18
C TYR A 341 19.78 -37.78 30.31
N GLU A 342 21.05 -38.19 30.29
CA GLU A 342 22.21 -37.31 30.33
C GLU A 342 22.26 -36.40 29.08
N ALA A 343 21.90 -36.91 27.91
CA ALA A 343 21.76 -36.11 26.70
C ALA A 343 20.60 -35.10 26.78
N ALA A 344 19.48 -35.45 27.44
CA ALA A 344 18.37 -34.54 27.67
C ALA A 344 18.74 -33.44 28.67
N VAL A 345 19.48 -33.77 29.74
CA VAL A 345 20.02 -32.80 30.70
C VAL A 345 21.03 -31.87 30.03
N ALA A 346 21.97 -32.41 29.25
CA ALA A 346 22.94 -31.62 28.51
C ALA A 346 22.29 -30.71 27.45
N ARG A 347 21.16 -31.14 26.84
CA ARG A 347 20.35 -30.27 25.97
C ARG A 347 19.67 -29.15 26.75
N GLY A 348 19.17 -29.45 27.95
CA GLY A 348 18.60 -28.44 28.86
C GLY A 348 19.64 -27.42 29.32
N GLU A 349 20.85 -27.85 29.65
CA GLU A 349 21.98 -26.98 30.01
C GLU A 349 22.43 -26.12 28.83
N LYS A 350 22.54 -26.69 27.62
CA LYS A 350 22.85 -25.91 26.40
C LYS A 350 21.78 -24.86 26.09
N LEU A 351 20.50 -25.20 26.20
CA LEU A 351 19.42 -24.22 26.02
C LEU A 351 19.45 -23.12 27.09
N ALA A 352 19.85 -23.45 28.32
CA ALA A 352 20.03 -22.46 29.39
C ALA A 352 21.26 -21.56 29.16
N GLU A 353 22.35 -22.10 28.62
CA GLU A 353 23.53 -21.35 28.18
C GLU A 353 23.23 -20.47 26.97
N GLU A 354 22.46 -20.94 25.99
CA GLU A 354 21.96 -20.16 24.85
C GLU A 354 21.05 -19.02 25.34
N GLN A 355 20.17 -19.27 26.32
CA GLN A 355 19.37 -18.21 26.93
C GLN A 355 20.22 -17.20 27.69
N ARG A 356 21.24 -17.63 28.44
CA ARG A 356 22.16 -16.72 29.14
C ARG A 356 22.99 -15.89 28.18
N THR A 357 23.56 -16.50 27.15
CA THR A 357 24.33 -15.78 26.12
C THR A 357 23.43 -14.82 25.33
N SER A 358 22.18 -15.17 25.05
CA SER A 358 21.22 -14.23 24.45
C SER A 358 20.85 -13.07 25.39
N ALA A 359 20.75 -13.32 26.70
CA ALA A 359 20.50 -12.27 27.69
C ALA A 359 21.71 -11.36 27.90
N GLU A 360 22.93 -11.91 27.86
CA GLU A 360 24.19 -11.16 27.86
C GLU A 360 24.34 -10.33 26.58
N GLN A 361 23.94 -10.86 25.42
CA GLN A 361 23.90 -10.12 24.16
C GLN A 361 22.87 -8.98 24.21
N LEU A 362 21.68 -9.20 24.79
CA LEU A 362 20.69 -8.14 25.00
C LEU A 362 21.20 -7.06 25.98
N ALA A 363 21.90 -7.46 27.04
CA ALA A 363 22.52 -6.52 27.97
C ALA A 363 23.65 -5.72 27.30
N LEU A 364 24.46 -6.35 26.45
CA LEU A 364 25.50 -5.69 25.68
C LEU A 364 24.89 -4.72 24.65
N LEU A 365 23.82 -5.13 23.94
CA LEU A 365 23.13 -4.26 22.99
C LEU A 365 22.51 -3.05 23.68
N ASN A 366 21.90 -3.24 24.85
CA ASN A 366 21.35 -2.14 25.65
C ASN A 366 22.46 -1.22 26.17
N GLY A 367 23.60 -1.76 26.60
CA GLY A 367 24.77 -0.95 26.97
C GLY A 367 25.35 -0.17 25.78
N GLN A 368 25.39 -0.78 24.59
CA GLN A 368 25.80 -0.10 23.35
C GLN A 368 24.81 0.99 22.94
N LEU A 369 23.50 0.79 23.16
CA LEU A 369 22.49 1.82 22.94
C LEU A 369 22.61 2.98 23.92
N GLU A 370 22.89 2.71 25.20
CA GLU A 370 23.17 3.75 26.20
C GLU A 370 24.44 4.53 25.84
N GLU A 371 25.50 3.85 25.39
CA GLU A 371 26.73 4.49 24.95
C GLU A 371 26.53 5.31 23.66
N LEU A 372 25.72 4.83 22.71
CA LEU A 372 25.36 5.59 21.50
C LEU A 372 24.51 6.82 21.84
N HIS A 373 23.59 6.73 22.81
CA HIS A 373 22.85 7.89 23.28
C HIS A 373 23.78 8.89 23.97
N GLN A 374 24.73 8.43 24.78
CA GLN A 374 25.69 9.31 25.44
C GLN A 374 26.60 10.00 24.42
N ARG A 375 27.10 9.28 23.40
CA ARG A 375 27.86 9.88 22.28
C ARG A 375 27.01 10.84 21.46
N TYR A 376 25.73 10.55 21.25
CA TYR A 376 24.82 11.46 20.56
C TYR A 376 24.64 12.77 21.34
N ASP A 377 24.43 12.69 22.65
CA ASP A 377 24.33 13.88 23.51
C ASP A 377 25.65 14.67 23.55
N GLU A 378 26.80 13.99 23.59
CA GLU A 378 28.12 14.62 23.48
C GLU A 378 28.30 15.33 22.13
N THR A 379 27.96 14.70 21.01
CA THR A 379 28.03 15.33 19.68
C THR A 379 27.05 16.49 19.52
N GLN A 380 25.89 16.44 20.18
CA GLN A 380 24.96 17.59 20.22
C GLN A 380 25.55 18.76 21.01
N ASN A 381 26.20 18.49 22.14
CA ASN A 381 26.88 19.51 22.94
C ASN A 381 28.09 20.09 22.20
N ASP A 382 28.86 19.26 21.48
CA ASP A 382 29.96 19.70 20.63
C ASP A 382 29.45 20.53 19.45
N ALA A 383 28.33 20.13 18.82
CA ALA A 383 27.70 20.92 17.77
C ALA A 383 27.16 22.26 18.29
N ALA A 384 26.68 22.34 19.53
CA ALA A 384 26.33 23.59 20.19
C ALA A 384 27.57 24.45 20.47
N GLY A 385 28.65 23.85 20.99
CA GLY A 385 29.93 24.53 21.21
C GLY A 385 30.57 25.06 19.93
N LEU A 386 30.47 24.32 18.82
CA LEU A 386 30.93 24.76 17.50
C LEU A 386 30.08 25.91 16.93
N ARG A 387 28.78 25.95 17.21
CA ARG A 387 27.92 27.10 16.84
C ARG A 387 28.29 28.35 17.62
N ASP A 388 28.53 28.22 18.92
CA ASP A 388 28.98 29.34 19.75
C ASP A 388 30.37 29.82 19.32
N ALA A 389 31.28 28.88 18.99
CA ALA A 389 32.59 29.21 18.45
C ALA A 389 32.51 29.90 17.08
N LEU A 390 31.63 29.44 16.18
CA LEU A 390 31.37 30.06 14.88
C LEU A 390 30.81 31.47 15.05
N GLN A 391 29.83 31.67 15.94
CA GLN A 391 29.27 32.99 16.23
C GLN A 391 30.36 33.92 16.80
N SER A 392 31.20 33.43 17.71
CA SER A 392 32.32 34.23 18.23
C SER A 392 33.38 34.54 17.16
N ALA A 393 33.57 33.66 16.18
CA ALA A 393 34.48 33.85 15.06
C ALA A 393 33.90 34.84 14.04
N GLU A 394 32.60 34.80 13.77
CA GLU A 394 31.87 35.79 12.96
C GLU A 394 31.93 37.18 13.60
N GLU A 395 31.73 37.28 14.91
CA GLU A 395 31.89 38.54 15.65
C GLU A 395 33.33 39.07 15.59
N ARG A 396 34.35 38.19 15.68
CA ARG A 396 35.76 38.56 15.51
C ARG A 396 36.08 38.98 14.08
N LEU A 397 35.52 38.30 13.07
CA LEU A 397 35.66 38.65 11.66
C LEU A 397 35.02 40.01 11.37
N SER A 398 33.84 40.29 11.92
CA SER A 398 33.18 41.60 11.83
C SER A 398 34.06 42.70 12.43
N ARG A 399 34.62 42.47 13.63
CA ARG A 399 35.56 43.43 14.25
C ARG A 399 36.83 43.61 13.42
N SER A 400 37.39 42.53 12.87
CA SER A 400 38.56 42.63 11.97
C SER A 400 38.21 43.34 10.66
N GLY A 401 36.96 43.21 10.18
CA GLY A 401 36.44 43.93 9.03
C GLY A 401 36.32 45.42 9.30
N GLU A 402 35.85 45.81 10.48
CA GLU A 402 35.83 47.21 10.94
C GLU A 402 37.25 47.77 11.13
N GLU A 403 38.18 46.96 11.66
CA GLU A 403 39.60 47.32 11.77
C GLU A 403 40.27 47.47 10.40
N LEU A 404 39.94 46.60 9.43
CA LEU A 404 40.43 46.71 8.05
C LEU A 404 39.84 47.93 7.34
N GLN A 405 38.56 48.25 7.57
CA GLN A 405 37.94 49.47 7.05
C GLN A 405 38.63 50.73 7.61
N SER A 406 38.88 50.78 8.91
CA SER A 406 39.63 51.90 9.51
C SER A 406 41.09 51.95 9.03
N ALA A 407 41.74 50.81 8.78
CA ALA A 407 43.07 50.75 8.19
C ALA A 407 43.08 51.20 6.71
N THR A 408 42.03 50.91 5.94
CA THR A 408 41.88 51.43 4.56
C THR A 408 41.61 52.93 4.55
N GLU A 409 40.79 53.45 5.47
CA GLU A 409 40.59 54.89 5.63
C GLU A 409 41.90 55.60 6.02
N LEU A 410 42.70 55.00 6.91
CA LEU A 410 44.04 55.49 7.23
C LEU A 410 45.01 55.40 6.04
N ALA A 411 44.94 54.34 5.23
CA ALA A 411 45.76 54.20 4.04
C ALA A 411 45.38 55.22 2.95
N GLU A 412 44.10 55.56 2.81
CA GLU A 412 43.64 56.64 1.93
C GLU A 412 44.14 58.01 2.41
N LEU A 413 44.11 58.26 3.72
CA LEU A 413 44.68 59.48 4.32
C LEU A 413 46.20 59.56 4.11
N VAL A 414 46.93 58.46 4.34
CA VAL A 414 48.38 58.40 4.10
C VAL A 414 48.72 58.55 2.62
N ASN A 415 47.93 57.97 1.72
CA ASN A 415 48.10 58.18 0.28
C ASN A 415 47.85 59.63 -0.12
N ALA A 416 46.83 60.29 0.44
CA ALA A 416 46.58 61.72 0.21
C ALA A 416 47.74 62.60 0.72
N GLU A 417 48.30 62.28 1.90
CA GLU A 417 49.49 62.96 2.42
C GLU A 417 50.75 62.69 1.57
N LEU A 418 50.93 61.47 1.06
CA LEU A 418 52.01 61.13 0.12
C LEU A 418 51.84 61.83 -1.22
N GLU A 419 50.61 62.04 -1.69
CA GLU A 419 50.31 62.77 -2.91
C GLU A 419 50.60 64.28 -2.75
N GLU A 420 50.26 64.86 -1.59
CA GLU A 420 50.71 66.21 -1.22
C GLU A 420 52.25 66.31 -1.14
N LEU A 421 52.92 65.34 -0.53
CA LEU A 421 54.40 65.31 -0.47
C LEU A 421 55.02 65.15 -1.85
N ARG A 422 54.43 64.34 -2.74
CA ARG A 422 54.85 64.21 -4.14
C ARG A 422 54.67 65.51 -4.91
N GLN A 423 53.55 66.21 -4.73
CA GLN A 423 53.34 67.53 -5.34
C GLN A 423 54.35 68.57 -4.83
N ARG A 424 54.67 68.56 -3.53
CA ARG A 424 55.74 69.42 -2.96
C ARG A 424 57.11 69.06 -3.52
N HIS A 425 57.41 67.76 -3.67
CA HIS A 425 58.68 67.30 -4.25
C HIS A 425 58.78 67.59 -5.75
N GLU A 426 57.69 67.53 -6.51
CA GLU A 426 57.66 68.00 -7.90
C GLU A 426 57.90 69.50 -8.00
N GLN A 427 57.35 70.28 -7.06
CA GLN A 427 57.60 71.72 -6.97
C GLN A 427 59.07 72.01 -6.67
N GLU A 428 59.66 71.33 -5.68
CA GLU A 428 61.09 71.44 -5.35
C GLU A 428 62.00 70.95 -6.49
N GLN A 429 61.57 69.94 -7.26
CA GLN A 429 62.31 69.51 -8.46
C GLN A 429 62.22 70.53 -9.59
N ARG A 430 61.08 71.21 -9.78
CA ARG A 430 60.95 72.32 -10.75
C ARG A 430 61.83 73.51 -10.32
N ASP A 431 61.87 73.83 -9.03
CA ASP A 431 62.74 74.88 -8.49
C ASP A 431 64.23 74.50 -8.60
N SER A 432 64.57 73.24 -8.36
CA SER A 432 65.93 72.69 -8.57
C SER A 432 66.33 72.64 -10.04
N ALA A 433 65.39 72.39 -10.95
CA ALA A 433 65.62 72.48 -12.39
C ALA A 433 65.86 73.93 -12.84
N GLY A 434 65.11 74.89 -12.27
CA GLY A 434 65.35 76.32 -12.45
C GLY A 434 66.74 76.77 -11.97
N LEU A 435 67.18 76.26 -10.81
CA LEU A 435 68.54 76.49 -10.30
C LEU A 435 69.62 75.82 -11.16
N ARG A 436 69.38 74.62 -11.70
CA ARG A 436 70.31 73.94 -12.63
C ARG A 436 70.47 74.71 -13.94
N GLN A 437 69.41 75.31 -14.47
CA GLN A 437 69.48 76.15 -15.67
C GLN A 437 70.29 77.44 -15.42
N GLN A 438 70.24 78.00 -14.19
CA GLN A 438 71.09 79.12 -13.77
C GLN A 438 72.56 78.70 -13.57
N PHE A 439 72.83 77.48 -13.10
CA PHE A 439 74.19 76.93 -12.99
C PHE A 439 74.80 76.56 -14.35
N GLU A 440 74.02 76.13 -15.34
CA GLU A 440 74.51 75.91 -16.71
C GLU A 440 74.90 77.22 -17.39
N GLN A 441 74.18 78.31 -17.13
CA GLN A 441 74.55 79.65 -17.59
C GLN A 441 75.85 80.15 -16.92
N ALA A 442 76.02 79.90 -15.61
CA ALA A 442 77.28 80.19 -14.90
C ALA A 442 78.46 79.28 -15.32
N GLY A 443 78.17 78.05 -15.78
CA GLY A 443 79.17 77.11 -16.31
C GLY A 443 79.69 77.49 -17.70
N GLN A 444 78.86 78.12 -18.53
CA GLN A 444 79.26 78.64 -19.84
C GLN A 444 80.20 79.85 -19.71
N GLU A 445 80.01 80.71 -18.70
CA GLU A 445 80.92 81.82 -18.36
C GLU A 445 82.29 81.33 -17.81
N ALA A 446 82.35 80.14 -17.20
CA ALA A 446 83.59 79.53 -16.71
C ALA A 446 84.41 78.79 -17.80
N ALA A 447 83.80 78.48 -18.95
CA ALA A 447 84.47 77.85 -20.09
C ALA A 447 85.23 78.87 -20.96
N GLU A 448 84.73 80.10 -21.07
CA GLU A 448 85.41 81.19 -21.80
C GLU A 448 86.72 81.62 -21.09
N LEU A 449 86.76 81.58 -19.75
CA LEU A 449 87.96 81.86 -18.95
C LEU A 449 89.04 80.76 -19.00
N ARG A 450 88.70 79.52 -19.37
CA ARG A 450 89.68 78.42 -19.54
C ARG A 450 90.34 78.42 -20.92
N SER A 451 89.68 78.97 -21.95
CA SER A 451 90.27 79.11 -23.29
C SER A 451 91.40 80.15 -23.35
N LEU A 452 91.32 81.21 -22.54
CA LEU A 452 92.35 82.26 -22.41
C LEU A 452 93.61 81.81 -21.65
N LEU A 453 93.55 80.68 -20.92
CA LEU A 453 94.67 80.15 -20.13
C LEU A 453 95.53 79.15 -20.94
N GLN A 454 94.93 78.43 -21.91
CA GLN A 454 95.67 77.58 -22.84
C GLN A 454 96.45 78.37 -23.91
N GLU A 455 96.05 79.60 -24.25
CA GLU A 455 96.82 80.48 -25.14
C GLU A 455 98.09 81.08 -24.49
N LYS A 456 98.22 81.03 -23.15
CA LYS A 456 99.41 81.55 -22.44
C LYS A 456 100.46 80.49 -22.09
N GLU A 457 100.15 79.20 -22.19
CA GLU A 457 101.10 78.10 -21.98
C GLU A 457 101.84 77.69 -23.27
N ALA A 458 101.33 78.05 -24.46
CA ALA A 458 101.99 77.80 -25.75
C ALA A 458 103.16 78.78 -26.07
N ALA A 459 103.33 79.86 -25.28
CA ALA A 459 104.39 80.87 -25.49
C ALA A 459 105.73 80.57 -24.77
N LEU A 460 105.88 79.41 -24.11
CA LEU A 460 107.12 79.00 -23.42
C LEU A 460 107.87 77.83 -24.11
N GLY A 461 107.44 77.45 -25.32
CA GLY A 461 108.05 76.37 -26.12
C GLY A 461 109.11 76.81 -27.14
N GLU A 462 109.22 78.11 -27.46
CA GLU A 462 110.14 78.62 -28.49
C GLU A 462 111.48 79.17 -27.94
N ALA A 463 111.67 79.25 -26.62
CA ALA A 463 112.90 79.77 -26.01
C ALA A 463 113.93 78.69 -25.59
N ARG A 464 113.87 77.48 -26.15
CA ARG A 464 114.83 76.39 -25.84
C ARG A 464 115.48 75.73 -27.07
N ARG A 465 115.39 76.34 -28.26
CA ARG A 465 115.99 75.81 -29.50
C ARG A 465 116.95 76.75 -30.24
N GLU A 466 117.60 77.66 -29.53
CA GLU A 466 118.80 78.36 -30.03
C GLU A 466 119.90 78.38 -28.98
N LEU A 467 120.75 77.34 -28.94
CA LEU A 467 122.19 77.51 -28.69
C LEU A 467 122.98 76.23 -29.02
N GLN A 468 123.08 75.94 -30.32
CA GLN A 468 124.20 75.17 -30.85
C GLN A 468 124.72 75.85 -32.12
N SER A 469 125.97 76.32 -32.06
CA SER A 469 126.96 76.33 -33.16
C SER A 469 128.29 76.80 -32.57
N SER A 470 129.49 76.38 -32.93
CA SER A 470 130.10 75.29 -33.70
C SER A 470 131.61 75.49 -33.47
N ALA A 471 132.41 74.44 -33.62
CA ALA A 471 133.87 74.45 -33.58
C ALA A 471 134.49 75.21 -34.76
N GLU A 472 135.73 75.68 -34.60
CA GLU A 472 136.87 75.44 -35.54
C GLU A 472 138.20 76.04 -35.01
N LEU A 473 139.31 75.33 -35.31
CA LEU A 473 140.76 75.70 -35.26
C LEU A 473 141.45 75.63 -33.87
N GLN A 474 142.35 74.69 -33.55
CA GLN A 474 143.52 74.17 -34.27
C GLN A 474 144.49 75.29 -34.69
N THR A 475 145.79 75.00 -34.54
CA THR A 475 146.94 75.76 -35.08
C THR A 475 147.39 76.99 -34.30
N LEU A 476 148.27 76.76 -33.32
CA LEU A 476 149.62 77.31 -33.35
C LEU A 476 150.46 76.62 -32.25
N LEU A 477 151.66 76.17 -32.63
CA LEU A 477 152.75 75.66 -31.76
C LEU A 477 152.78 74.18 -31.41
N SER A 478 152.80 73.40 -32.49
CA SER A 478 153.56 72.16 -32.62
C SER A 478 155.09 72.33 -32.66
N ASP A 479 155.69 73.50 -32.46
CA ASP A 479 156.94 73.77 -33.17
C ASP A 479 158.23 73.98 -32.39
N GLU A 480 158.27 73.79 -31.07
CA GLU A 480 159.58 73.77 -30.39
C GLU A 480 159.68 72.55 -29.46
N LEU A 481 159.63 71.37 -30.08
CA LEU A 481 160.85 70.67 -30.44
C LEU A 481 161.79 70.52 -29.25
N GLU A 482 161.62 69.40 -28.53
CA GLU A 482 162.38 68.17 -28.86
C GLU A 482 163.92 68.27 -28.87
N GLU A 483 164.52 69.45 -28.68
CA GLU A 483 165.93 69.65 -29.00
C GLU A 483 166.81 69.95 -27.79
N LEU A 484 166.23 70.09 -26.61
CA LEU A 484 166.99 70.43 -25.41
C LEU A 484 166.67 69.49 -24.26
N ARG A 485 166.71 68.20 -24.60
CA ARG A 485 167.89 67.36 -24.39
C ARG A 485 167.66 66.52 -23.15
N GLN A 486 167.42 65.22 -23.35
CA GLN A 486 168.49 64.22 -23.59
C GLN A 486 169.63 64.22 -22.56
N ARG A 487 169.55 65.05 -21.52
CA ARG A 487 170.58 65.24 -20.50
C ARG A 487 170.03 65.09 -19.08
N ASN A 488 168.71 65.11 -18.90
CA ASN A 488 168.08 64.66 -17.64
C ASN A 488 167.42 63.27 -17.75
N GLU A 489 167.42 62.69 -18.96
CA GLU A 489 166.90 61.36 -19.28
C GLU A 489 167.63 60.19 -18.59
N GLN A 490 168.84 60.37 -18.05
CA GLN A 490 169.55 59.28 -17.35
C GLN A 490 169.42 59.32 -15.82
N ALA A 491 169.23 60.50 -15.22
CA ALA A 491 168.96 60.62 -13.78
C ALA A 491 167.46 60.50 -13.45
N GLY A 492 166.60 60.78 -14.43
CA GLY A 492 165.15 60.58 -14.35
C GLY A 492 164.68 59.15 -14.62
N SER A 493 165.40 58.33 -15.40
CA SER A 493 164.96 56.97 -15.79
C SER A 493 164.92 56.00 -14.60
N GLU A 494 165.97 55.99 -13.76
CA GLU A 494 166.01 55.12 -12.56
C GLU A 494 165.04 55.58 -11.46
N ALA A 495 164.73 56.89 -11.41
CA ALA A 495 163.70 57.45 -10.53
C ALA A 495 162.27 57.35 -11.10
N ALA A 496 162.11 57.10 -12.41
CA ALA A 496 160.84 56.90 -13.08
C ALA A 496 160.43 55.42 -13.13
N GLU A 497 161.37 54.47 -13.21
CA GLU A 497 161.05 53.03 -13.11
C GLU A 497 160.48 52.70 -11.72
N LEU A 498 161.12 53.17 -10.65
CA LEU A 498 160.60 52.98 -9.28
C LEU A 498 159.26 53.72 -9.03
N ARG A 499 159.01 54.87 -9.69
CA ARG A 499 157.69 55.54 -9.62
C ARG A 499 156.63 54.90 -10.52
N SER A 500 157.01 54.28 -11.63
CA SER A 500 156.11 53.52 -12.49
C SER A 500 155.69 52.21 -11.84
N GLU A 501 156.58 51.54 -11.10
CA GLU A 501 156.23 50.35 -10.32
C GLU A 501 155.32 50.71 -9.15
N LEU A 502 155.61 51.81 -8.44
CA LEU A 502 154.74 52.31 -7.36
C LEU A 502 153.39 52.84 -7.88
N GLY A 503 153.37 53.43 -9.09
CA GLY A 503 152.14 53.85 -9.78
C GLY A 503 151.31 52.68 -10.33
N ARG A 504 151.96 51.61 -10.81
CA ARG A 504 151.26 50.36 -11.20
C ARG A 504 150.68 49.64 -9.99
N ALA A 505 151.43 49.54 -8.89
CA ALA A 505 150.93 49.00 -7.63
C ALA A 505 149.78 49.85 -7.06
N GLY A 506 149.84 51.18 -7.17
CA GLY A 506 148.75 52.07 -6.78
C GLY A 506 147.50 51.96 -7.67
N ALA A 507 147.69 51.78 -8.99
CA ALA A 507 146.59 51.57 -9.92
C ALA A 507 145.93 50.19 -9.74
N GLU A 508 146.71 49.14 -9.45
CA GLU A 508 146.19 47.82 -9.09
C GLU A 508 145.45 47.84 -7.75
N GLN A 509 145.96 48.57 -6.75
CA GLN A 509 145.29 48.75 -5.47
C GLN A 509 143.96 49.50 -5.63
N SER A 510 143.90 50.56 -6.46
CA SER A 510 142.65 51.27 -6.75
C SER A 510 141.63 50.39 -7.47
N ARG A 511 142.08 49.55 -8.42
CA ARG A 511 141.20 48.60 -9.12
C ARG A 511 140.61 47.55 -8.18
N LEU A 512 141.43 46.99 -7.29
CA LEU A 512 140.96 46.03 -6.28
C LEU A 512 140.01 46.71 -5.28
N GLN A 513 140.22 47.98 -4.93
CA GLN A 513 139.28 48.73 -4.10
C GLN A 513 137.95 49.00 -4.82
N ASP A 514 137.99 49.33 -6.11
CA ASP A 514 136.78 49.51 -6.92
C ASP A 514 136.02 48.18 -7.13
N GLU A 515 136.74 47.07 -7.31
CA GLU A 515 136.15 45.72 -7.38
C GLU A 515 135.55 45.28 -6.04
N LEU A 516 136.27 45.51 -4.92
CA LEU A 516 135.74 45.25 -3.58
C LEU A 516 134.46 46.06 -3.34
N ALA A 517 134.46 47.36 -3.66
CA ALA A 517 133.30 48.23 -3.53
C ALA A 517 132.12 47.78 -4.40
N ARG A 518 132.38 47.26 -5.61
CA ARG A 518 131.33 46.66 -6.46
C ARG A 518 130.75 45.40 -5.84
N THR A 519 131.60 44.49 -5.34
CA THR A 519 131.12 43.26 -4.69
C THR A 519 130.38 43.55 -3.38
N GLU A 520 130.77 44.57 -2.62
CA GLU A 520 130.05 45.03 -1.44
C GLU A 520 128.68 45.64 -1.81
N ALA A 521 128.59 46.37 -2.92
CA ALA A 521 127.32 46.89 -3.42
C ALA A 521 126.39 45.77 -3.94
N GLU A 522 126.94 44.78 -4.63
CA GLU A 522 126.20 43.59 -5.06
C GLU A 522 125.69 42.78 -3.86
N ALA A 523 126.52 42.58 -2.82
CA ALA A 523 126.10 41.91 -1.59
C ALA A 523 124.96 42.65 -0.89
N ARG A 524 125.00 43.99 -0.83
CA ARG A 524 123.89 44.81 -0.30
C ARG A 524 122.62 44.65 -1.12
N ASN A 525 122.72 44.66 -2.45
CA ASN A 525 121.56 44.45 -3.32
C ASN A 525 120.93 43.07 -3.11
N TRP A 526 121.73 42.00 -2.95
CA TRP A 526 121.23 40.66 -2.65
C TRP A 526 120.57 40.58 -1.27
N GLN A 527 121.10 41.29 -0.29
CA GLN A 527 120.53 41.34 1.06
C GLN A 527 119.21 42.10 1.08
N GLU A 528 119.11 43.25 0.41
CA GLU A 528 117.84 43.98 0.25
C GLU A 528 116.78 43.16 -0.50
N LEU A 529 117.19 42.36 -1.49
CA LEU A 529 116.28 41.46 -2.21
C LEU A 529 115.81 40.31 -1.31
N ALA A 530 116.70 39.74 -0.49
CA ALA A 530 116.34 38.70 0.48
C ALA A 530 115.39 39.23 1.55
N ASP A 531 115.60 40.45 2.04
CA ASP A 531 114.71 41.10 3.02
C ASP A 531 113.32 41.37 2.42
N LYS A 532 113.25 41.78 1.14
CA LYS A 532 111.98 41.90 0.41
C LYS A 532 111.27 40.56 0.26
N HIS A 533 111.98 39.51 -0.14
CA HIS A 533 111.37 38.17 -0.24
C HIS A 533 110.88 37.64 1.11
N MET A 534 111.60 37.91 2.21
CA MET A 534 111.14 37.56 3.55
C MET A 534 109.87 38.32 3.96
N ALA A 535 109.76 39.60 3.59
CA ALA A 535 108.54 40.38 3.80
C ALA A 535 107.37 39.84 2.96
N ASP A 536 107.59 39.55 1.67
CA ASP A 536 106.58 38.97 0.79
C ASP A 536 106.10 37.60 1.29
N ILE A 537 107.01 36.75 1.79
CA ILE A 537 106.67 35.47 2.40
C ILE A 537 105.81 35.68 3.65
N GLY A 538 106.18 36.62 4.53
CA GLY A 538 105.39 36.95 5.72
C GLY A 538 103.98 37.44 5.38
N GLU A 539 103.83 38.28 4.35
CA GLU A 539 102.52 38.72 3.86
C GLU A 539 101.69 37.55 3.30
N LEU A 540 102.31 36.64 2.56
CA LEU A 540 101.65 35.45 2.03
C LEU A 540 101.21 34.48 3.15
N GLU A 541 102.05 34.25 4.15
CA GLU A 541 101.71 33.41 5.31
C GLU A 541 100.53 34.00 6.10
N MET A 542 100.52 35.32 6.31
CA MET A 542 99.38 36.00 6.94
C MET A 542 98.10 35.89 6.10
N SER A 543 98.21 36.06 4.77
CA SER A 543 97.06 35.91 3.88
C SER A 543 96.51 34.48 3.84
N LEU A 544 97.38 33.48 3.98
CA LEU A 544 97.01 32.07 4.05
C LEU A 544 96.27 31.77 5.36
N LEU A 545 96.76 32.29 6.49
CA LEU A 545 96.12 32.15 7.80
C LEU A 545 94.73 32.79 7.80
N GLU A 546 94.59 34.00 7.25
CA GLU A 546 93.27 34.65 7.09
C GLU A 546 92.32 33.84 6.20
N ALA A 547 92.84 33.18 5.16
CA ALA A 547 92.03 32.33 4.30
C ALA A 547 91.59 31.03 5.01
N GLU A 548 92.45 30.45 5.84
CA GLU A 548 92.12 29.29 6.68
C GLU A 548 91.05 29.64 7.73
N GLU A 549 91.19 30.77 8.43
CA GLU A 549 90.16 31.23 9.38
C GLU A 549 88.81 31.49 8.69
N ARG A 550 88.84 32.04 7.47
CA ARG A 550 87.63 32.23 6.65
C ARG A 550 87.02 30.89 6.25
N ALA A 551 87.82 29.92 5.82
CA ALA A 551 87.34 28.57 5.48
C ALA A 551 86.69 27.87 6.68
N ASP A 552 87.29 27.97 7.87
CA ASP A 552 86.72 27.44 9.11
C ASP A 552 85.41 28.12 9.49
N SER A 553 85.33 29.44 9.31
CA SER A 553 84.09 30.19 9.58
C SER A 553 82.95 29.79 8.63
N LEU A 554 83.28 29.53 7.35
CA LEU A 554 82.34 29.05 6.36
C LEU A 554 81.91 27.60 6.62
N GLN A 555 82.84 26.73 7.05
CA GLN A 555 82.50 25.36 7.45
C GLN A 555 81.55 25.34 8.64
N ARG A 556 81.81 26.14 9.69
CA ARG A 556 80.90 26.30 10.84
C ARG A 556 79.53 26.85 10.39
N GLY A 557 79.52 27.80 9.45
CA GLY A 557 78.29 28.32 8.86
C GLY A 557 77.49 27.25 8.11
N ILE A 558 78.15 26.40 7.32
CA ILE A 558 77.52 25.28 6.58
C ILE A 558 76.98 24.24 7.57
N GLU A 559 77.71 23.91 8.63
CA GLU A 559 77.25 22.98 9.67
C GLU A 559 76.03 23.50 10.41
N ALA A 560 75.99 24.79 10.76
CA ALA A 560 74.82 25.42 11.37
C ALA A 560 73.60 25.44 10.43
N LEU A 561 73.80 25.70 9.13
CA LEU A 561 72.72 25.63 8.14
C LEU A 561 72.22 24.19 7.95
N ARG A 562 73.11 23.19 7.98
CA ARG A 562 72.73 21.77 7.92
C ARG A 562 71.93 21.34 9.15
N SER A 563 72.32 21.78 10.34
CA SER A 563 71.57 21.47 11.56
C SER A 563 70.18 22.11 11.53
N GLN A 564 70.08 23.36 11.09
CA GLN A 564 68.78 24.04 10.90
C GLN A 564 67.91 23.37 9.85
N ALA A 565 68.49 22.93 8.72
CA ALA A 565 67.77 22.20 7.69
C ALA A 565 67.24 20.85 8.21
N LEU A 566 68.04 20.13 9.02
CA LEU A 566 67.62 18.88 9.65
C LEU A 566 66.48 19.10 10.66
N GLU A 567 66.55 20.16 11.47
CA GLU A 567 65.48 20.52 12.39
C GLU A 567 64.18 20.89 11.66
N MET A 568 64.27 21.63 10.55
CA MET A 568 63.11 21.97 9.72
C MET A 568 62.52 20.74 9.04
N GLN A 569 63.36 19.82 8.57
CA GLN A 569 62.91 18.55 8.01
C GLN A 569 62.17 17.70 9.06
N GLN A 570 62.70 17.60 10.28
CA GLN A 570 62.02 16.90 11.38
C GLN A 570 60.69 17.57 11.75
N LYS A 571 60.59 18.90 11.69
CA LYS A 571 59.32 19.60 11.91
C LYS A 571 58.31 19.30 10.80
N LEU A 572 58.75 19.30 9.54
CA LEU A 572 57.89 18.94 8.41
C LEU A 572 57.42 17.49 8.46
N GLU A 573 58.29 16.54 8.84
CA GLU A 573 57.93 15.14 9.02
C GLU A 573 56.91 14.97 10.16
N ARG A 574 57.06 15.71 11.27
CA ARG A 574 56.07 15.72 12.36
C ARG A 574 54.74 16.31 11.92
N GLU A 575 54.75 17.43 11.18
CA GLU A 575 53.52 18.03 10.64
C GLU A 575 52.84 17.13 9.61
N ALA A 576 53.61 16.43 8.78
CA ALA A 576 53.09 15.44 7.84
C ALA A 576 52.46 14.24 8.57
N GLY A 577 53.09 13.75 9.64
CA GLY A 577 52.54 12.72 10.52
C GLY A 577 51.21 13.16 11.14
N LEU A 578 51.17 14.34 11.76
CA LEU A 578 49.94 14.90 12.36
C LEU A 578 48.84 15.12 11.31
N ARG A 579 49.17 15.53 10.08
CA ARG A 579 48.20 15.64 8.99
C ARG A 579 47.64 14.29 8.57
N SER A 580 48.50 13.27 8.46
CA SER A 580 48.05 11.90 8.16
C SER A 580 47.15 11.35 9.26
N GLU A 581 47.47 11.60 10.53
CA GLU A 581 46.62 11.22 11.66
C GLU A 581 45.28 11.95 11.62
N ALA A 582 45.27 13.26 11.38
CA ALA A 582 44.03 14.04 11.24
C ALA A 582 43.20 13.64 10.02
N GLU A 583 43.82 13.25 8.90
CA GLU A 583 43.13 12.73 7.72
C GLU A 583 42.48 11.37 8.01
N LEU A 584 43.17 10.48 8.72
CA LEU A 584 42.62 9.20 9.17
C LEU A 584 41.45 9.42 10.14
N GLU A 585 41.59 10.29 11.13
CA GLU A 585 40.50 10.64 12.06
C GLU A 585 39.31 11.27 11.33
N SER A 586 39.54 12.17 10.37
CA SER A 586 38.47 12.75 9.56
C SER A 586 37.78 11.70 8.67
N SER A 587 38.53 10.74 8.14
CA SER A 587 37.95 9.64 7.36
C SER A 587 37.08 8.73 8.23
N ALA A 588 37.53 8.38 9.45
CA ALA A 588 36.77 7.60 10.40
C ALA A 588 35.48 8.33 10.83
N GLN A 589 35.57 9.64 11.14
CA GLN A 589 34.39 10.45 11.46
C GLN A 589 33.40 10.56 10.29
N ARG A 590 33.87 10.54 9.04
CA ARG A 590 32.99 10.51 7.86
C ARG A 590 32.29 9.16 7.71
N GLU A 591 32.97 8.06 8.01
CA GLU A 591 32.38 6.72 8.02
C GLU A 591 31.31 6.62 9.12
N ASP A 592 31.62 7.03 10.35
CA ASP A 592 30.67 7.08 11.46
C ASP A 592 29.46 7.97 11.11
N ALA A 593 29.69 9.15 10.54
CA ALA A 593 28.62 10.04 10.10
C ALA A 593 27.78 9.43 8.96
N ALA A 594 28.39 8.63 8.08
CA ALA A 594 27.68 7.91 7.02
C ALA A 594 26.83 6.77 7.60
N GLU A 595 27.30 6.07 8.62
CA GLU A 595 26.54 5.05 9.33
C GLU A 595 25.35 5.65 10.08
N VAL A 596 25.55 6.75 10.80
CA VAL A 596 24.45 7.48 11.47
C VAL A 596 23.43 7.98 10.44
N ARG A 597 23.87 8.47 9.28
CA ARG A 597 22.95 8.84 8.17
C ARG A 597 22.16 7.65 7.65
N LYS A 598 22.77 6.47 7.51
CA LYS A 598 22.05 5.23 7.13
C LYS A 598 21.04 4.83 8.20
N GLN A 599 21.40 4.90 9.47
CA GLN A 599 20.49 4.60 10.58
C GLN A 599 19.31 5.59 10.62
N LEU A 600 19.57 6.89 10.44
CA LEU A 600 18.52 7.91 10.34
C LEU A 600 17.61 7.68 9.12
N ALA A 601 18.17 7.30 7.96
CA ALA A 601 17.38 6.97 6.78
C ALA A 601 16.50 5.74 7.00
N ALA A 602 17.04 4.69 7.64
CA ALA A 602 16.28 3.51 8.02
C ALA A 602 15.17 3.83 9.03
N LEU A 603 15.44 4.71 10.00
CA LEU A 603 14.43 5.17 10.97
C LEU A 603 13.33 5.98 10.28
N ARG A 604 13.69 6.87 9.34
CA ARG A 604 12.73 7.63 8.53
C ARG A 604 11.84 6.70 7.71
N SER A 605 12.41 5.70 7.03
CA SER A 605 11.63 4.69 6.30
C SER A 605 10.67 3.95 7.22
N ARG A 606 11.08 3.58 8.45
CA ARG A 606 10.15 2.98 9.43
C ARG A 606 9.02 3.93 9.86
N TYR A 607 9.30 5.23 9.98
CA TYR A 607 8.26 6.22 10.26
C TYR A 607 7.31 6.41 9.08
N GLU A 608 7.81 6.44 7.85
CA GLU A 608 7.01 6.49 6.63
C GLU A 608 6.11 5.24 6.52
N ASP A 609 6.63 4.06 6.81
CA ASP A 609 5.86 2.81 6.87
C ASP A 609 4.78 2.86 7.96
N LEU A 610 5.08 3.45 9.12
CA LEU A 610 4.12 3.61 10.21
C LEU A 610 3.03 4.62 9.86
N ILE A 611 3.37 5.70 9.14
CA ILE A 611 2.40 6.68 8.63
C ILE A 611 1.49 6.02 7.60
N ALA A 612 2.04 5.25 6.66
CA ALA A 612 1.26 4.51 5.68
C ALA A 612 0.28 3.53 6.36
N GLN A 613 0.73 2.80 7.39
CA GLN A 613 -0.14 1.95 8.20
C GLN A 613 -1.24 2.74 8.92
N TYR A 614 -0.97 3.97 9.36
CA TYR A 614 -1.96 4.82 10.01
C TYR A 614 -3.00 5.34 9.01
N ASP A 615 -2.57 5.69 7.79
CA ASP A 615 -3.44 6.11 6.70
C ASP A 615 -4.35 4.95 6.23
N ASP A 616 -3.80 3.73 6.13
CA ASP A 616 -4.58 2.52 5.84
C ASP A 616 -5.65 2.27 6.93
N LEU A 617 -5.28 2.39 8.21
CA LEU A 617 -6.24 2.27 9.32
C LEU A 617 -7.31 3.37 9.30
N LEU A 618 -6.96 4.58 8.86
CA LEU A 618 -7.91 5.68 8.71
C LEU A 618 -8.90 5.39 7.58
N GLN A 619 -8.42 4.90 6.43
CA GLN A 619 -9.29 4.47 5.32
C GLN A 619 -10.20 3.31 5.73
N ASP A 620 -9.69 2.32 6.45
CA ASP A 620 -10.49 1.21 6.97
C ASP A 620 -11.58 1.71 7.93
N LYS A 621 -11.26 2.71 8.75
CA LYS A 621 -12.24 3.36 9.64
C LYS A 621 -13.33 4.08 8.83
N GLU A 622 -12.97 4.86 7.82
CA GLU A 622 -13.93 5.56 6.94
C GLU A 622 -14.84 4.55 6.22
N GLN A 623 -14.28 3.47 5.68
CA GLN A 623 -15.04 2.38 5.05
C GLN A 623 -16.00 1.68 6.03
N LEU A 624 -15.58 1.51 7.29
CA LEU A 624 -16.43 0.97 8.35
C LEU A 624 -17.57 1.93 8.71
N GLU A 625 -17.30 3.24 8.77
CA GLU A 625 -18.33 4.27 9.01
C GLU A 625 -19.34 4.32 7.85
N GLU A 626 -18.89 4.25 6.60
CA GLU A 626 -19.79 4.15 5.43
C GLU A 626 -20.66 2.89 5.48
N ARG A 627 -20.06 1.74 5.80
CA ARG A 627 -20.81 0.48 5.97
C ARG A 627 -21.81 0.56 7.10
N TYR A 628 -21.46 1.18 8.21
CA TYR A 628 -22.36 1.36 9.34
C TYR A 628 -23.54 2.26 8.95
N ASN A 629 -23.29 3.37 8.26
CA ASN A 629 -24.34 4.27 7.77
C ASN A 629 -25.27 3.59 6.76
N LEU A 630 -24.71 2.77 5.86
CA LEU A 630 -25.52 1.96 4.93
C LEU A 630 -26.37 0.93 5.67
N LEU A 631 -25.81 0.26 6.67
CA LEU A 631 -26.54 -0.70 7.48
C LEU A 631 -27.65 0.00 8.29
N GLU A 632 -27.39 1.18 8.86
CA GLU A 632 -28.41 1.99 9.53
C GLU A 632 -29.53 2.37 8.55
N ALA A 633 -29.19 2.84 7.35
CA ALA A 633 -30.18 3.16 6.31
C ALA A 633 -31.02 1.93 5.90
N GLU A 634 -30.40 0.75 5.73
CA GLU A 634 -31.12 -0.49 5.48
C GLU A 634 -32.03 -0.88 6.66
N THR A 635 -31.59 -0.68 7.91
CA THR A 635 -32.44 -0.92 9.08
C THR A 635 -33.62 0.05 9.16
N GLU A 636 -33.41 1.32 8.81
CA GLU A 636 -34.50 2.30 8.71
C GLU A 636 -35.48 1.97 7.59
N GLU A 637 -34.99 1.58 6.41
CA GLU A 637 -35.85 1.15 5.30
C GLU A 637 -36.66 -0.10 5.65
N THR A 638 -36.04 -1.08 6.31
CA THR A 638 -36.75 -2.29 6.75
C THR A 638 -37.77 -1.97 7.84
N ALA A 639 -37.46 -1.02 8.75
CA ALA A 639 -38.42 -0.53 9.73
C ALA A 639 -39.61 0.19 9.08
N ARG A 640 -39.37 1.07 8.10
CA ARG A 640 -40.44 1.73 7.32
C ARG A 640 -41.30 0.73 6.58
N ARG A 641 -40.69 -0.26 5.91
CA ARG A 641 -41.43 -1.36 5.24
C ARG A 641 -42.25 -2.17 6.23
N PHE A 642 -41.73 -2.41 7.44
CA PHE A 642 -42.48 -3.11 8.48
C PHE A 642 -43.66 -2.29 8.98
N GLU A 643 -43.49 -0.98 9.17
CA GLU A 643 -44.58 -0.05 9.51
C GLU A 643 -45.66 -0.03 8.43
N GLU A 644 -45.29 0.14 7.16
CA GLU A 644 -46.21 0.08 6.01
C GLU A 644 -46.98 -1.24 5.95
N LEU A 645 -46.29 -2.38 6.12
CA LEU A 645 -46.95 -3.69 6.17
C LEU A 645 -47.87 -3.83 7.39
N SER A 646 -47.50 -3.25 8.52
CA SER A 646 -48.34 -3.26 9.73
C SER A 646 -49.59 -2.39 9.58
N GLU A 647 -49.48 -1.26 8.90
CA GLU A 647 -50.59 -0.37 8.57
C GLU A 647 -51.52 -1.05 7.56
N ALA A 648 -50.98 -1.62 6.48
CA ALA A 648 -51.74 -2.38 5.51
C ALA A 648 -52.47 -3.57 6.16
N ALA A 649 -51.84 -4.25 7.13
CA ALA A 649 -52.47 -5.32 7.90
C ALA A 649 -53.61 -4.79 8.80
N ARG A 650 -53.45 -3.62 9.42
CA ARG A 650 -54.51 -2.97 10.21
C ARG A 650 -55.69 -2.55 9.32
N GLU A 651 -55.42 -1.98 8.16
CA GLU A 651 -56.46 -1.60 7.19
C GLU A 651 -57.20 -2.83 6.66
N ALA A 652 -56.48 -3.90 6.32
CA ALA A 652 -57.10 -5.15 5.90
C ALA A 652 -57.94 -5.78 7.02
N ALA A 653 -57.50 -5.72 8.28
CA ALA A 653 -58.27 -6.18 9.43
C ALA A 653 -59.52 -5.32 9.68
N ALA A 654 -59.42 -3.99 9.53
CA ALA A 654 -60.56 -3.09 9.63
C ALA A 654 -61.58 -3.32 8.50
N ALA A 655 -61.10 -3.54 7.27
CA ALA A 655 -61.95 -3.90 6.14
C ALA A 655 -62.64 -5.25 6.36
N ALA A 656 -61.92 -6.25 6.87
CA ALA A 656 -62.51 -7.56 7.22
C ALA A 656 -63.57 -7.44 8.32
N ALA A 657 -63.31 -6.66 9.38
CA ALA A 657 -64.29 -6.37 10.42
C ALA A 657 -65.54 -5.67 9.85
N GLY A 658 -65.35 -4.69 8.95
CA GLY A 658 -66.47 -4.05 8.25
C GLY A 658 -67.28 -5.01 7.36
N GLN A 659 -66.62 -5.98 6.71
CA GLN A 659 -67.31 -7.03 5.96
C GLN A 659 -68.08 -7.98 6.90
N GLU A 660 -67.52 -8.33 8.06
CA GLU A 660 -68.21 -9.15 9.06
C GLU A 660 -69.44 -8.44 9.63
N GLU A 661 -69.36 -7.14 9.89
CA GLU A 661 -70.51 -6.31 10.31
C GLU A 661 -71.56 -6.23 9.20
N ALA A 662 -71.17 -5.98 7.95
CA ALA A 662 -72.10 -5.97 6.82
C ALA A 662 -72.80 -7.33 6.61
N ILE A 663 -72.09 -8.44 6.78
CA ILE A 663 -72.68 -9.79 6.74
C ILE A 663 -73.64 -10.00 7.92
N ARG A 664 -73.31 -9.47 9.10
CA ARG A 664 -74.17 -9.55 10.28
C ARG A 664 -75.46 -8.77 10.08
N GLU A 665 -75.39 -7.54 9.59
CA GLU A 665 -76.56 -6.72 9.23
C GLU A 665 -77.41 -7.38 8.13
N ALA A 666 -76.77 -7.97 7.12
CA ALA A 666 -77.46 -8.75 6.08
C ALA A 666 -78.19 -9.97 6.66
N ARG A 667 -77.60 -10.66 7.64
CA ARG A 667 -78.26 -11.80 8.33
C ARG A 667 -79.39 -11.35 9.23
N GLU A 668 -79.27 -10.22 9.92
CA GLU A 668 -80.32 -9.67 10.77
C GLU A 668 -81.50 -9.18 9.92
N THR A 669 -81.24 -8.54 8.78
CA THR A 669 -82.28 -8.20 7.80
C THR A 669 -82.92 -9.45 7.19
N GLU A 670 -82.14 -10.46 6.77
CA GLU A 670 -82.67 -11.74 6.29
C GLU A 670 -83.54 -12.44 7.35
N ALA A 671 -83.13 -12.43 8.62
CA ALA A 671 -83.89 -13.01 9.72
C ALA A 671 -85.22 -12.27 9.96
N SER A 672 -85.22 -10.93 9.92
CA SER A 672 -86.45 -10.16 10.05
C SER A 672 -87.41 -10.37 8.87
N TRP A 673 -86.89 -10.49 7.63
CA TRP A 673 -87.69 -10.88 6.47
C TRP A 673 -88.26 -12.30 6.58
N LYS A 674 -87.48 -13.27 7.08
CA LYS A 674 -87.96 -14.63 7.33
C LYS A 674 -89.08 -14.65 8.36
N GLN A 675 -88.94 -13.89 9.45
CA GLN A 675 -89.98 -13.78 10.46
C GLN A 675 -91.26 -13.15 9.88
N GLN A 676 -91.13 -12.05 9.12
CA GLN A 676 -92.29 -11.43 8.45
C GLN A 676 -92.96 -12.39 7.44
N TYR A 677 -92.17 -13.17 6.71
CA TYR A 677 -92.68 -14.19 5.80
C TYR A 677 -93.42 -15.30 6.54
N GLU A 678 -92.88 -15.79 7.66
CA GLU A 678 -93.54 -16.79 8.50
C GLU A 678 -94.82 -16.25 9.13
N GLU A 679 -94.84 -15.00 9.60
CA GLU A 679 -96.04 -14.34 10.12
C GLU A 679 -97.11 -14.18 9.04
N LEU A 680 -96.72 -13.77 7.82
CA LEU A 680 -97.64 -13.69 6.67
C LEU A 680 -98.18 -15.08 6.29
N ARG A 681 -97.33 -16.10 6.28
CA ARG A 681 -97.72 -17.48 6.00
C ARG A 681 -98.68 -18.02 7.07
N GLN A 682 -98.47 -17.69 8.34
CA GLN A 682 -99.39 -18.03 9.42
C GLN A 682 -100.73 -17.30 9.28
N ARG A 683 -100.73 -16.03 8.88
CA ARG A 683 -101.95 -15.28 8.58
C ARG A 683 -102.70 -15.87 7.38
N GLU A 684 -102.01 -16.24 6.31
CA GLU A 684 -102.60 -16.91 5.16
C GLU A 684 -103.20 -18.27 5.56
N ALA A 685 -102.50 -19.05 6.39
CA ALA A 685 -103.03 -20.30 6.92
C ALA A 685 -104.27 -20.06 7.80
N GLN A 686 -104.27 -19.05 8.67
CA GLN A 686 -105.44 -18.65 9.46
C GLN A 686 -106.61 -18.24 8.57
N TRP A 687 -106.35 -17.43 7.54
CA TRP A 687 -107.37 -16.98 6.59
C TRP A 687 -107.96 -18.17 5.81
N SER A 688 -107.11 -19.06 5.32
CA SER A 688 -107.56 -20.29 4.63
C SER A 688 -108.36 -21.20 5.57
N GLY A 689 -108.00 -21.27 6.85
CA GLY A 689 -108.76 -21.98 7.88
C GLY A 689 -110.12 -21.34 8.15
N THR A 690 -110.19 -20.01 8.25
CA THR A 690 -111.47 -19.29 8.37
C THR A 690 -112.33 -19.40 7.12
N GLU A 691 -111.72 -19.41 5.94
CA GLU A 691 -112.43 -19.60 4.68
C GLU A 691 -112.99 -21.03 4.59
N ALA A 692 -112.23 -22.05 5.00
CA ALA A 692 -112.71 -23.42 5.09
C ALA A 692 -113.87 -23.56 6.10
N ALA A 693 -113.76 -22.95 7.29
CA ALA A 693 -114.83 -22.95 8.28
C ALA A 693 -116.10 -22.26 7.76
N LEU A 694 -115.98 -21.10 7.10
CA LEU A 694 -117.10 -20.42 6.47
C LEU A 694 -117.71 -21.26 5.32
N ARG A 695 -116.90 -21.99 4.56
CA ARG A 695 -117.40 -22.92 3.52
C ARG A 695 -118.18 -24.08 4.14
N GLU A 696 -117.68 -24.68 5.23
CA GLU A 696 -118.41 -25.71 5.97
C GLU A 696 -119.73 -25.18 6.54
N GLU A 697 -119.74 -23.97 7.12
CA GLU A 697 -120.97 -23.32 7.60
C GLU A 697 -121.97 -23.05 6.45
N ILE A 698 -121.48 -22.61 5.28
CA ILE A 698 -122.31 -22.43 4.09
C ILE A 698 -122.87 -23.77 3.60
N GLU A 699 -122.08 -24.84 3.59
CA GLU A 699 -122.57 -26.19 3.22
C GLU A 699 -123.64 -26.68 4.19
N ILE A 700 -123.47 -26.47 5.51
CA ILE A 700 -124.48 -26.79 6.52
C ILE A 700 -125.76 -25.98 6.25
N TRP A 701 -125.66 -24.67 6.02
CA TRP A 701 -126.82 -23.84 5.72
C TRP A 701 -127.51 -24.24 4.40
N GLN A 702 -126.75 -24.69 3.40
CA GLN A 702 -127.32 -25.23 2.16
C GLN A 702 -128.05 -26.55 2.41
N GLN A 703 -127.52 -27.43 3.27
CA GLN A 703 -128.19 -28.66 3.67
C GLN A 703 -129.47 -28.36 4.46
N GLU A 704 -129.41 -27.48 5.46
CA GLU A 704 -130.58 -27.06 6.25
C GLU A 704 -131.64 -26.38 5.36
N ALA A 705 -131.24 -25.53 4.42
CA ALA A 705 -132.15 -24.93 3.45
C ALA A 705 -132.77 -26.00 2.54
N GLY A 706 -131.99 -26.98 2.08
CA GLY A 706 -132.49 -28.11 1.29
C GLY A 706 -133.47 -29.00 2.05
N GLU A 707 -133.20 -29.27 3.33
CA GLU A 707 -134.11 -29.98 4.22
C GLU A 707 -135.40 -29.19 4.48
N ALA A 708 -135.31 -27.87 4.69
CA ALA A 708 -136.47 -27.00 4.82
C ALA A 708 -137.31 -26.93 3.53
N GLU A 709 -136.66 -26.90 2.36
CA GLU A 709 -137.33 -27.02 1.05
C GLU A 709 -138.03 -28.38 0.88
N ALA A 710 -137.40 -29.48 1.33
CA ALA A 710 -138.02 -30.80 1.30
C ALA A 710 -139.22 -30.87 2.25
N GLN A 711 -139.11 -30.29 3.44
CA GLN A 711 -140.21 -30.21 4.42
C GLN A 711 -141.38 -29.36 3.91
N THR A 712 -141.12 -28.22 3.28
CA THR A 712 -142.17 -27.38 2.68
C THR A 712 -142.85 -28.07 1.50
N LYS A 713 -142.10 -28.79 0.66
CA LYS A 713 -142.67 -29.66 -0.39
C LYS A 713 -143.57 -30.74 0.21
N ALA A 714 -143.09 -31.48 1.22
CA ALA A 714 -143.88 -32.52 1.89
C ALA A 714 -145.15 -31.95 2.57
N LEU A 715 -145.07 -30.76 3.17
CA LEU A 715 -146.25 -30.06 3.71
C LEU A 715 -147.22 -29.64 2.60
N SER A 716 -146.72 -29.16 1.46
CA SER A 716 -147.56 -28.80 0.32
C SER A 716 -148.26 -30.02 -0.31
N GLU A 717 -147.59 -31.18 -0.35
CA GLU A 717 -148.17 -32.44 -0.80
C GLU A 717 -149.27 -32.91 0.16
N LYS A 718 -149.01 -32.89 1.48
CA LYS A 718 -150.03 -33.19 2.49
C LYS A 718 -151.21 -32.22 2.43
N GLN A 719 -150.96 -30.93 2.19
CA GLN A 719 -152.01 -29.94 2.02
C GLN A 719 -152.84 -30.23 0.76
N ARG A 720 -152.20 -30.67 -0.33
CA ARG A 720 -152.89 -31.07 -1.57
C ARG A 720 -153.73 -32.33 -1.37
N GLU A 721 -153.21 -33.34 -0.67
CA GLU A 721 -153.97 -34.55 -0.30
C GLU A 721 -155.18 -34.21 0.59
N ALA A 722 -154.99 -33.33 1.59
CA ALA A 722 -156.08 -32.87 2.45
C ALA A 722 -157.14 -32.08 1.67
N GLN A 723 -156.72 -31.28 0.69
CA GLN A 723 -157.63 -30.55 -0.19
C GLN A 723 -158.46 -31.51 -1.06
N GLN A 724 -157.83 -32.54 -1.62
CA GLN A 724 -158.54 -33.59 -2.37
C GLN A 724 -159.57 -34.32 -1.51
N GLN A 725 -159.22 -34.65 -0.27
CA GLN A 725 -160.16 -35.26 0.67
C GLN A 725 -161.35 -34.35 1.00
N LEU A 726 -161.13 -33.03 1.10
CA LEU A 726 -162.22 -32.06 1.30
C LEU A 726 -163.13 -31.97 0.07
N ASP A 727 -162.56 -32.01 -1.14
CA ASP A 727 -163.33 -32.01 -2.39
C ASP A 727 -164.18 -33.29 -2.50
N GLU A 728 -163.62 -34.46 -2.19
CA GLU A 728 -164.36 -35.75 -2.14
C GLU A 728 -165.53 -35.71 -1.12
N ILE A 729 -165.29 -35.16 0.08
CA ILE A 729 -166.35 -34.97 1.09
C ILE A 729 -167.41 -33.98 0.57
N GLY A 730 -167.00 -32.93 -0.14
CA GLY A 730 -167.90 -31.98 -0.79
C GLY A 730 -168.82 -32.66 -1.81
N GLU A 731 -168.26 -33.47 -2.72
CA GLU A 731 -169.03 -34.25 -3.70
C GLU A 731 -170.01 -35.22 -3.02
N HIS A 732 -169.59 -35.88 -1.95
CA HIS A 732 -170.46 -36.75 -1.16
C HIS A 732 -171.61 -35.98 -0.47
N PHE A 733 -171.35 -34.77 0.02
CA PHE A 733 -172.37 -33.94 0.63
C PHE A 733 -173.39 -33.44 -0.40
N GLU A 734 -172.94 -33.04 -1.59
CA GLU A 734 -173.83 -32.66 -2.70
C GLU A 734 -174.70 -33.84 -3.14
N LEU A 735 -174.12 -35.04 -3.24
CA LEU A 735 -174.86 -36.26 -3.55
C LEU A 735 -175.92 -36.56 -2.48
N ALA A 736 -175.58 -36.50 -1.20
CA ALA A 736 -176.52 -36.71 -0.10
C ALA A 736 -177.65 -35.66 -0.11
N GLN A 737 -177.34 -34.40 -0.39
CA GLN A 737 -178.33 -33.34 -0.51
C GLN A 737 -179.29 -33.58 -1.68
N SER A 738 -178.77 -34.06 -2.82
CA SER A 738 -179.59 -34.42 -3.98
C SER A 738 -180.53 -35.59 -3.68
N GLN A 739 -180.06 -36.61 -2.94
CA GLN A 739 -180.88 -37.74 -2.49
C GLN A 739 -181.99 -37.31 -1.54
N LEU A 740 -181.70 -36.38 -0.62
CA LEU A 740 -182.70 -35.83 0.30
C LEU A 740 -183.82 -35.07 -0.44
N ARG A 741 -183.46 -34.26 -1.45
CA ARG A 741 -184.46 -33.57 -2.31
C ARG A 741 -185.34 -34.55 -3.07
N LEU A 742 -184.77 -35.65 -3.57
CA LEU A 742 -185.55 -36.69 -4.25
C LEU A 742 -186.53 -37.35 -3.29
N MET A 743 -186.09 -37.65 -2.06
CA MET A 743 -186.95 -38.25 -1.04
C MET A 743 -188.10 -37.30 -0.65
N GLN A 744 -187.82 -36.00 -0.50
CA GLN A 744 -188.85 -34.99 -0.24
C GLN A 744 -189.91 -34.93 -1.36
N ALA A 745 -189.48 -34.93 -2.63
CA ALA A 745 -190.40 -34.98 -3.76
C ALA A 745 -191.25 -36.27 -3.80
N GLN A 746 -190.69 -37.41 -3.38
CA GLN A 746 -191.43 -38.67 -3.24
C GLN A 746 -192.48 -38.62 -2.12
N PHE A 747 -192.19 -37.93 -1.01
CA PHE A 747 -193.15 -37.73 0.08
C PHE A 747 -194.31 -36.83 -0.34
N GLU A 748 -194.05 -35.71 -1.02
CA GLU A 748 -195.10 -34.81 -1.54
C GLU A 748 -196.04 -35.52 -2.53
N LEU A 749 -195.49 -36.41 -3.38
CA LEU A 749 -196.31 -37.22 -4.28
C LEU A 749 -197.24 -38.19 -3.53
N ARG A 750 -196.73 -38.84 -2.47
CA ARG A 750 -197.50 -39.77 -1.63
C ARG A 750 -198.60 -39.06 -0.83
N GLU A 751 -198.35 -37.85 -0.33
CA GLU A 751 -199.38 -37.03 0.31
C GLU A 751 -200.50 -36.68 -0.67
N GLY A 752 -200.15 -36.31 -1.91
CA GLY A 752 -201.13 -36.05 -2.96
C GLY A 752 -202.00 -37.26 -3.35
N GLU A 753 -201.47 -38.49 -3.26
CA GLU A 753 -202.23 -39.72 -3.47
C GLU A 753 -203.17 -40.05 -2.30
N LEU A 754 -202.73 -39.81 -1.05
CA LEU A 754 -203.55 -40.01 0.15
C LEU A 754 -204.74 -39.06 0.20
N ASP A 755 -204.57 -37.81 -0.22
CA ASP A 755 -205.66 -36.83 -0.29
C ASP A 755 -206.74 -37.18 -1.32
N LYS A 756 -206.38 -37.88 -2.41
CA LYS A 756 -207.35 -38.40 -3.39
C LYS A 756 -208.18 -39.54 -2.80
N LEU A 757 -207.52 -40.51 -2.15
CA LEU A 757 -208.20 -41.62 -1.48
C LEU A 757 -209.17 -41.14 -0.38
N ALA A 758 -208.78 -40.10 0.37
CA ALA A 758 -209.62 -39.52 1.42
C ALA A 758 -210.90 -38.86 0.88
N LYS A 759 -210.86 -38.29 -0.36
CA LYS A 759 -212.05 -37.74 -1.02
C LYS A 759 -213.00 -38.84 -1.49
N GLU A 760 -212.47 -39.88 -2.13
CA GLU A 760 -213.27 -41.04 -2.58
C GLU A 760 -213.97 -41.73 -1.40
N HIS A 761 -213.29 -41.85 -0.25
CA HIS A 761 -213.88 -42.45 0.95
C HIS A 761 -215.01 -41.60 1.57
N ARG A 762 -214.97 -40.27 1.43
CA ARG A 762 -216.06 -39.36 1.87
C ARG A 762 -217.28 -39.43 0.95
N GLU A 763 -217.07 -39.57 -0.36
CA GLU A 763 -218.16 -39.72 -1.33
C GLU A 763 -218.91 -41.05 -1.12
N LEU A 764 -218.18 -42.15 -0.88
CA LEU A 764 -218.78 -43.46 -0.57
C LEU A 764 -219.60 -43.45 0.74
N GLN A 765 -219.13 -42.74 1.78
CA GLN A 765 -219.88 -42.59 3.03
C GLN A 765 -221.18 -41.79 2.85
N ALA A 766 -221.18 -40.78 1.97
CA ALA A 766 -222.38 -40.02 1.66
C ALA A 766 -223.42 -40.85 0.89
N GLU A 767 -222.97 -41.72 -0.02
CA GLU A 767 -223.85 -42.65 -0.74
C GLU A 767 -224.43 -43.74 0.20
N TYR A 768 -223.63 -44.26 1.13
CA TYR A 768 -224.11 -45.21 2.13
C TYR A 768 -225.17 -44.61 3.06
N ALA A 769 -225.01 -43.34 3.45
CA ALA A 769 -225.99 -42.63 4.28
C ALA A 769 -227.34 -42.39 3.57
N LYS A 770 -227.33 -42.19 2.25
CA LYS A 770 -228.56 -42.10 1.45
C LYS A 770 -229.32 -43.43 1.41
N LEU A 771 -228.59 -44.53 1.17
CA LEU A 771 -229.17 -45.87 1.12
C LEU A 771 -229.77 -46.29 2.48
N GLN A 772 -229.16 -45.85 3.59
CA GLN A 772 -229.65 -46.13 4.94
C GLN A 772 -230.98 -45.40 5.25
N ASN A 773 -231.19 -44.20 4.72
CA ASN A 773 -232.47 -43.51 4.85
C ASN A 773 -233.58 -44.17 4.02
N GLU A 774 -233.27 -44.60 2.79
CA GLU A 774 -234.21 -45.35 1.95
C GLU A 774 -234.59 -46.69 2.60
N TYR A 775 -233.64 -47.39 3.24
CA TYR A 775 -233.92 -48.62 3.98
C TYR A 775 -234.86 -48.40 5.18
N ASN A 776 -234.75 -47.24 5.86
CA ASN A 776 -235.62 -46.89 6.98
C ASN A 776 -237.05 -46.54 6.54
N GLU A 777 -237.23 -45.94 5.36
CA GLU A 777 -238.56 -45.70 4.78
C GLU A 777 -239.25 -47.01 4.35
N TRP A 778 -238.48 -48.02 3.91
CA TRP A 778 -239.01 -49.34 3.58
C TRP A 778 -239.45 -50.13 4.82
N ILE A 779 -238.86 -49.91 5.99
CA ILE A 779 -239.30 -50.56 7.25
C ILE A 779 -240.66 -50.00 7.72
N GLN A 780 -240.98 -48.72 7.47
CA GLN A 780 -242.29 -48.16 7.84
C GLN A 780 -243.47 -48.70 7.00
N LEU A 781 -243.20 -49.35 5.86
CA LEU A 781 -244.24 -49.91 4.97
C LEU A 781 -244.52 -51.40 5.19
N ILE A 782 -243.68 -52.14 5.92
CA ILE A 782 -243.81 -53.60 6.08
C ILE A 782 -244.54 -54.03 7.37
N GLU A 783 -244.71 -53.17 8.38
CA GLU A 783 -245.47 -53.53 9.61
C GLU A 783 -246.93 -53.02 9.63
N GLN A 784 -247.44 -52.49 8.51
CA GLN A 784 -248.89 -52.24 8.33
C GLN A 784 -249.67 -53.46 7.81
N ASP A 785 -249.02 -54.60 7.54
CA ASP A 785 -249.67 -55.85 7.10
C ASP A 785 -249.15 -57.12 7.80
N SER A 786 -249.02 -57.09 9.14
CA SER A 786 -249.09 -58.29 9.99
C SER A 786 -249.58 -57.99 11.41
#